data_AF-A0A8H7M2Q2-F1
#
_entry.id   AF-A0A8H7M2Q2-F1
#
_cell.length_a   1.000
_cell.length_b   1.000
_cell.length_c   1.000
_cell.angle_alpha   90.00
_cell.angle_beta   90.00
_cell.angle_gamma   90.00
#
_symmetry.space_group_name_H-M   'P 1'
#
loop_
_entity.id
_entity.type
_entity.pdbx_description
1 polymer ?
#
loop_
_entity_poly.entity_id
_entity_poly.type
_entity_poly.pdbx_seq_one_letter_code
_entity_poly.pdbx_strand_id
1 'polypeptide(L)'
;MEPDPRKIDITCSEKEPAVIARNILVFALLYEKAAIEQIWNIYYHFKIDESTSALLTAHSRKLADAQILGKIHNIWIKYANFPELSNQMLQDIKAKQSKLASAMLKSTGSGQNIRVSRSTTLVWPQSATEVSDEFKRFWRTGTTNKPSSNEDRLNPAWIYSGKNEEWSVYSTSFPEVFHLVEAFLPDKRDPRKKLPTCLDKARQQFKLACESFQVSLRTEKLTLRFYTGDPLCFSLALQSSSELIPQCTDPWDAKPIDLTHHFSLSPPRQFEIIDATRFIDTHGLWNLIIAIQPLLASTKEHEQRVAWVSADPCPPSVPLGVKFSVTDIADALFYIYRGMHFFDDSPEYFEPVPLSRLRVWSQLPYNRETVARIVRHVQSRGQIHLVAENDLHLEDLKLQFQLCDFLPLPNPPTPVGIFAGWSEVPPVVYLVLKIPASANELKVLKDYGESIQPRLTCIIRKSANDNKPQMFSSLHAIWTRINGSSDMIVSFWISSALIAGNETTVSLAFRYTSLSHRLYHRSLGHDLDIFKAQVKDQSMCSFFALGLCRLLLSNHYLFSLLRHLHLATQLANVLVLAGDRWYIKDIIARLDVTDPEEKISLAGGAKVSMQLEGPCRLRLSIGDYTHAVSIPFPAKESDVRLRVARKSSYIETVTTPYQPWYAGGYPPSPFPILLNPPRPWNVHHIPLDKLPLIELSDTEAMETYILPHMALQHSDRERKIMFDPNYVPRDHIHALKVGINILIHDYIDGSARRWMRSDSSGGTIVLDTAIIPVTNENKSTVLPLLDPIGESGVLIMSVDVQHGEMGAWKQYLAACIERVRTWTHKPECEYQAAGQAPISLQDGEDSICACGNGIGFEGKEWIPPEAPKWQQLLPYATRAGVSPIFSVPYLEIVGGEVFKDTGYGRPLQLLPR
;
A
#
# COMPACT_ATOMS: atom_id res chain seq x y z
N MET A 1 -27.45 17.12 -21.33
CA MET A 1 -27.52 17.35 -19.87
C MET A 1 -26.13 17.13 -19.33
N GLU A 2 -25.66 17.94 -18.38
CA GLU A 2 -24.47 17.56 -17.61
C GLU A 2 -24.81 16.32 -16.75
N PRO A 3 -23.88 15.37 -16.56
CA PRO A 3 -24.13 14.22 -15.71
C PRO A 3 -24.30 14.67 -14.26
N ASP A 4 -25.34 14.15 -13.59
CA ASP A 4 -25.62 14.49 -12.20
C ASP A 4 -24.40 14.17 -11.31
N PRO A 5 -23.83 15.14 -10.55
CA PRO A 5 -22.56 14.94 -9.87
C PRO A 5 -22.58 13.73 -8.93
N ARG A 6 -21.50 12.93 -8.93
CA ARG A 6 -21.37 11.79 -8.01
C ARG A 6 -21.37 12.29 -6.56
N LYS A 7 -22.13 11.63 -5.68
CA LYS A 7 -22.00 11.82 -4.23
C LYS A 7 -20.65 11.28 -3.77
N ILE A 8 -19.85 12.10 -3.12
CA ILE A 8 -18.50 11.78 -2.64
C ILE A 8 -18.51 11.88 -1.12
N ASP A 9 -18.22 10.78 -0.45
CA ASP A 9 -18.19 10.65 1.00
C ASP A 9 -16.77 10.22 1.41
N ILE A 10 -16.06 11.08 2.15
CA ILE A 10 -14.66 10.88 2.53
C ILE A 10 -14.54 10.95 4.05
N THR A 11 -13.91 9.93 4.63
CA THR A 11 -13.53 9.90 6.05
C THR A 11 -12.01 9.79 6.16
N CYS A 12 -11.37 10.80 6.74
CA CYS A 12 -9.92 10.86 6.94
C CYS A 12 -9.55 10.54 8.39
N SER A 13 -8.56 9.69 8.59
CA SER A 13 -7.96 9.37 9.89
C SER A 13 -6.47 9.69 9.88
N GLU A 14 -5.99 10.36 10.93
CA GLU A 14 -4.59 10.72 11.11
C GLU A 14 -4.29 10.83 12.62
N LYS A 15 -3.11 10.37 13.04
CA LYS A 15 -2.70 10.34 14.45
C LYS A 15 -2.24 11.71 14.95
N GLU A 16 -1.78 12.57 14.04
CA GLU A 16 -1.27 13.92 14.30
C GLU A 16 -2.37 15.02 14.18
N PRO A 17 -2.82 15.64 15.29
CA PRO A 17 -3.78 16.74 15.26
C PRO A 17 -3.37 17.91 14.37
N ALA A 18 -2.07 18.22 14.26
CA ALA A 18 -1.61 19.37 13.47
C ALA A 18 -1.78 19.17 11.96
N VAL A 19 -1.71 17.93 11.46
CA VAL A 19 -1.96 17.61 10.05
C VAL A 19 -3.45 17.78 9.75
N ILE A 20 -4.34 17.28 10.61
CA ILE A 20 -5.79 17.52 10.46
C ILE A 20 -6.12 19.02 10.56
N ALA A 21 -5.54 19.74 11.52
CA ALA A 21 -5.74 21.18 11.70
C ALA A 21 -5.38 21.98 10.43
N ARG A 22 -4.25 21.64 9.78
CA ARG A 22 -3.82 22.24 8.51
C ARG A 22 -4.71 21.83 7.34
N ASN A 23 -5.10 20.57 7.24
CA ASN A 23 -5.96 20.08 6.15
C ASN A 23 -7.34 20.76 6.18
N ILE A 24 -7.97 20.83 7.36
CA ILE A 24 -9.25 21.53 7.56
C ILE A 24 -9.09 23.03 7.25
N LEU A 25 -8.00 23.67 7.70
CA LEU A 25 -7.71 25.08 7.36
C LEU A 25 -7.66 25.30 5.85
N VAL A 26 -7.01 24.42 5.08
CA VAL A 26 -7.00 24.48 3.60
C VAL A 26 -8.40 24.33 3.01
N PHE A 27 -9.20 23.36 3.49
CA PHE A 27 -10.57 23.21 2.98
C PHE A 27 -11.48 24.39 3.34
N ALA A 28 -11.30 25.01 4.51
CA ALA A 28 -12.00 26.23 4.91
C ALA A 28 -11.58 27.45 4.06
N LEU A 29 -10.29 27.61 3.78
CA LEU A 29 -9.77 28.63 2.86
C LEU A 29 -10.32 28.44 1.43
N LEU A 30 -10.42 27.20 0.95
CA LEU A 30 -11.02 26.89 -0.36
C LEU A 30 -12.53 27.18 -0.38
N TYR A 31 -13.26 26.87 0.70
CA TYR A 31 -14.68 27.19 0.85
C TYR A 31 -14.95 28.70 0.85
N GLU A 32 -14.15 29.47 1.59
CA GLU A 32 -14.20 30.94 1.59
C GLU A 32 -13.59 31.59 0.33
N LYS A 33 -13.11 30.79 -0.64
CA LYS A 33 -12.54 31.24 -1.93
C LYS A 33 -11.29 32.12 -1.80
N ALA A 34 -10.46 31.86 -0.78
CA ALA A 34 -9.15 32.50 -0.65
C ALA A 34 -8.23 32.19 -1.86
N ALA A 35 -7.24 33.05 -2.10
CA ALA A 35 -6.36 32.94 -3.27
C ALA A 35 -5.51 31.66 -3.21
N ILE A 36 -5.61 30.81 -4.24
CA ILE A 36 -4.97 29.49 -4.31
C ILE A 36 -3.44 29.55 -4.09
N GLU A 37 -2.79 30.64 -4.51
CA GLU A 37 -1.35 30.85 -4.28
C GLU A 37 -1.00 31.05 -2.80
N GLN A 38 -1.85 31.77 -2.04
CA GLN A 38 -1.70 31.90 -0.59
C GLN A 38 -1.99 30.55 0.10
N ILE A 39 -2.95 29.77 -0.40
CA ILE A 39 -3.24 28.42 0.11
C ILE A 39 -2.04 27.47 -0.15
N TRP A 40 -1.39 27.55 -1.32
CA TRP A 40 -0.15 26.83 -1.62
C TRP A 40 0.99 27.24 -0.67
N ASN A 41 1.18 28.54 -0.44
CA ASN A 41 2.18 29.07 0.49
C ASN A 41 1.92 28.55 1.93
N ILE A 42 0.68 28.61 2.41
CA ILE A 42 0.25 28.06 3.72
C ILE A 42 0.49 26.55 3.81
N TYR A 43 0.19 25.80 2.74
CA TYR A 43 0.24 24.35 2.79
C TYR A 43 1.62 23.75 2.52
N TYR A 44 2.52 24.40 1.78
CA TYR A 44 3.83 23.84 1.41
C TYR A 44 5.06 24.59 1.92
N HIS A 45 4.96 25.84 2.41
CA HIS A 45 6.15 26.60 2.82
C HIS A 45 6.30 26.69 4.34
N PHE A 46 7.54 26.63 4.82
CA PHE A 46 7.89 26.95 6.20
C PHE A 46 7.94 28.46 6.47
N LYS A 47 8.06 29.27 5.41
CA LYS A 47 8.05 30.72 5.45
C LYS A 47 7.02 31.28 4.48
N ILE A 48 6.36 32.37 4.87
CA ILE A 48 5.26 32.99 4.12
C ILE A 48 5.35 34.51 4.23
N ASP A 49 4.78 35.21 3.24
CA ASP A 49 4.70 36.66 3.24
C ASP A 49 3.70 37.20 4.28
N GLU A 50 3.76 38.51 4.53
CA GLU A 50 2.87 39.23 5.46
C GLU A 50 1.37 38.97 5.19
N SER A 51 0.94 39.02 3.93
CA SER A 51 -0.48 38.90 3.57
C SER A 51 -1.00 37.48 3.80
N THR A 52 -0.19 36.48 3.45
CA THR A 52 -0.46 35.06 3.70
C THR A 52 -0.44 34.74 5.20
N SER A 53 0.45 35.38 5.97
CA SER A 53 0.50 35.27 7.44
C SER A 53 -0.74 35.86 8.11
N ALA A 54 -1.19 37.04 7.65
CA ALA A 54 -2.41 37.69 8.12
C ALA A 54 -3.67 36.86 7.79
N LEU A 55 -3.76 36.32 6.56
CA LEU A 55 -4.82 35.42 6.13
C LEU A 55 -4.89 34.16 7.01
N LEU A 56 -3.76 33.48 7.22
CA LEU A 56 -3.69 32.30 8.08
C LEU A 56 -4.21 32.61 9.49
N THR A 57 -3.72 33.71 10.08
CA THR A 57 -4.12 34.15 11.43
C THR A 57 -5.62 34.44 11.52
N ALA A 58 -6.19 35.15 10.53
CA ALA A 58 -7.61 35.49 10.49
C ALA A 58 -8.51 34.25 10.40
N HIS A 59 -8.20 33.29 9.52
CA HIS A 59 -8.97 32.04 9.41
C HIS A 59 -8.76 31.13 10.63
N SER A 60 -7.57 31.14 11.24
CA SER A 60 -7.31 30.37 12.47
C SER A 60 -8.10 30.88 13.67
N ARG A 61 -8.34 32.20 13.75
CA ARG A 61 -9.25 32.80 14.76
C ARG A 61 -10.68 32.28 14.57
N LYS A 62 -11.24 32.40 13.36
CA LYS A 62 -12.58 31.84 13.03
C LYS A 62 -12.72 30.35 13.40
N LEU A 63 -11.70 29.53 13.11
CA LEU A 63 -11.71 28.11 13.40
C LEU A 63 -11.54 27.79 14.89
N ALA A 64 -10.83 28.64 15.65
CA ALA A 64 -10.82 28.56 17.11
C ALA A 64 -12.19 28.93 17.71
N ASP A 65 -12.78 30.04 17.28
CA ASP A 65 -14.06 30.57 17.77
C ASP A 65 -15.23 29.58 17.60
N ALA A 66 -15.14 28.65 16.65
CA ALA A 66 -16.13 27.61 16.40
C ALA A 66 -16.28 26.55 17.52
N GLN A 67 -15.37 26.51 18.52
CA GLN A 67 -15.36 25.60 19.69
C GLN A 67 -15.41 24.07 19.44
N ILE A 68 -15.46 23.63 18.19
CA ILE A 68 -15.60 22.22 17.80
C ILE A 68 -14.20 21.58 17.57
N LEU A 69 -14.05 20.28 17.84
CA LEU A 69 -12.85 19.42 17.61
C LEU A 69 -11.66 19.45 18.61
N GLY A 70 -11.81 19.96 19.84
CA GLY A 70 -10.96 19.57 21.00
C GLY A 70 -9.43 19.66 20.82
N LYS A 71 -8.74 18.51 20.58
CA LYS A 71 -7.26 18.49 20.35
C LYS A 71 -6.86 19.37 19.15
N ILE A 72 -7.72 19.53 18.13
CA ILE A 72 -7.49 20.36 16.93
C ILE A 72 -7.69 21.85 17.22
N HIS A 73 -8.74 22.21 17.96
CA HIS A 73 -9.04 23.60 18.35
C HIS A 73 -7.85 24.29 19.05
N ASN A 74 -7.14 23.56 19.92
CA ASN A 74 -5.90 24.02 20.55
C ASN A 74 -4.76 24.33 19.56
N ILE A 75 -4.74 23.72 18.37
CA ILE A 75 -3.77 24.02 17.31
C ILE A 75 -4.17 25.31 16.58
N TRP A 76 -5.46 25.56 16.35
CA TRP A 76 -5.92 26.81 15.74
C TRP A 76 -5.74 28.02 16.66
N ILE A 77 -5.91 27.89 17.99
CA ILE A 77 -5.52 28.94 18.96
C ILE A 77 -4.02 29.24 18.84
N LYS A 78 -3.16 28.21 18.76
CA LYS A 78 -1.72 28.36 18.57
C LYS A 78 -1.37 29.06 17.25
N TYR A 79 -2.10 28.80 16.17
CA TYR A 79 -1.95 29.51 14.89
C TYR A 79 -2.42 30.98 14.98
N ALA A 80 -3.55 31.23 15.65
CA ALA A 80 -4.16 32.55 15.85
C ALA A 80 -3.33 33.50 16.71
N ASN A 81 -2.60 32.97 17.69
CA ASN A 81 -1.75 33.71 18.62
C ASN A 81 -0.27 33.67 18.21
N PHE A 82 0.08 33.04 17.07
CA PHE A 82 1.46 32.96 16.59
C PHE A 82 2.16 34.33 16.42
N PRO A 83 1.47 35.42 15.97
CA PRO A 83 2.07 36.75 15.91
C PRO A 83 2.44 37.37 17.27
N GLU A 84 1.96 36.79 18.38
CA GLU A 84 2.15 37.29 19.75
C GLU A 84 3.32 36.58 20.47
N LEU A 85 4.02 35.65 19.79
CA LEU A 85 5.16 34.94 20.35
C LEU A 85 6.37 35.85 20.60
N SER A 86 7.10 35.60 21.69
CA SER A 86 8.30 36.36 22.01
C SER A 86 9.43 36.15 20.99
N ASN A 87 10.27 37.17 20.82
CA ASN A 87 11.44 37.12 19.93
C ASN A 87 12.39 35.95 20.25
N GLN A 88 12.51 35.54 21.51
CA GLN A 88 13.32 34.37 21.90
C GLN A 88 12.71 33.08 21.32
N MET A 89 11.42 32.84 21.52
CA MET A 89 10.74 31.65 21.00
C MET A 89 10.82 31.58 19.47
N LEU A 90 10.72 32.73 18.78
CA LEU A 90 10.90 32.82 17.33
C LEU A 90 12.33 32.50 16.89
N GLN A 91 13.35 32.81 17.68
CA GLN A 91 14.74 32.38 17.42
C GLN A 91 14.92 30.87 17.66
N ASP A 92 14.34 30.32 18.73
CA ASP A 92 14.42 28.89 19.06
C ASP A 92 13.77 28.01 17.98
N ILE A 93 12.64 28.45 17.42
CA ILE A 93 11.99 27.80 16.26
C ILE A 93 12.92 27.85 15.04
N LYS A 94 13.48 29.03 14.70
CA LYS A 94 14.43 29.19 13.58
C LYS A 94 15.65 28.27 13.74
N ALA A 95 16.17 28.12 14.95
CA ALA A 95 17.26 27.20 15.26
C ALA A 95 16.88 25.72 15.05
N LYS A 96 15.72 25.27 15.55
CA LYS A 96 15.20 23.91 15.32
C LYS A 96 14.98 23.63 13.82
N GLN A 97 14.37 24.56 13.09
CA GLN A 97 14.16 24.46 11.65
C GLN A 97 15.50 24.34 10.88
N SER A 98 16.48 25.19 11.22
CA SER A 98 17.81 25.20 10.59
C SER A 98 18.58 23.89 10.85
N LYS A 99 18.40 23.29 12.03
CA LYS A 99 18.94 21.97 12.38
C LYS A 99 18.32 20.86 11.52
N LEU A 100 17.01 20.87 11.26
CA LEU A 100 16.37 19.91 10.36
C LEU A 100 16.81 20.11 8.91
N ALA A 101 16.79 21.35 8.39
CA ALA A 101 17.27 21.67 7.04
C ALA A 101 18.69 21.15 6.82
N SER A 102 19.59 21.38 7.78
CA SER A 102 20.95 20.86 7.77
C SER A 102 21.02 19.32 7.74
N ALA A 103 20.10 18.62 8.41
CA ALA A 103 20.01 17.16 8.39
C ALA A 103 19.48 16.63 7.05
N MET A 104 18.45 17.25 6.47
CA MET A 104 17.87 16.85 5.18
C MET A 104 18.86 17.05 4.03
N LEU A 105 19.59 18.17 4.03
CA LEU A 105 20.69 18.43 3.08
C LEU A 105 21.81 17.40 3.24
N LYS A 106 22.25 17.12 4.48
CA LYS A 106 23.27 16.08 4.74
C LYS A 106 22.84 14.67 4.33
N SER A 107 21.56 14.33 4.47
CA SER A 107 21.03 13.03 4.05
C SER A 107 20.97 12.82 2.54
N THR A 108 21.01 13.91 1.76
CA THR A 108 21.12 13.87 0.28
C THR A 108 22.57 13.82 -0.18
N GLY A 109 23.50 14.42 0.58
CA GLY A 109 24.90 14.54 0.19
C GLY A 109 25.09 15.44 -1.04
N SER A 110 26.13 15.17 -1.83
CA SER A 110 26.41 15.83 -3.11
C SER A 110 25.66 15.21 -4.30
N GLY A 111 25.12 14.00 -4.14
CA GLY A 111 24.52 13.21 -5.23
C GLY A 111 23.10 13.63 -5.63
N GLN A 112 22.52 12.82 -6.53
CA GLN A 112 21.12 12.89 -6.93
C GLN A 112 20.22 12.19 -5.90
N ASN A 113 19.12 12.84 -5.53
CA ASN A 113 18.08 12.29 -4.67
C ASN A 113 17.04 11.54 -5.52
N ILE A 114 17.31 10.26 -5.80
CA ILE A 114 16.45 9.40 -6.60
C ILE A 114 15.02 9.32 -6.02
N ARG A 115 14.83 9.46 -4.69
CA ARG A 115 13.50 9.38 -4.05
C ARG A 115 12.55 10.45 -4.57
N VAL A 116 12.96 11.72 -4.53
CA VAL A 116 12.11 12.85 -4.97
C VAL A 116 11.94 12.89 -6.49
N SER A 117 12.86 12.27 -7.22
CA SER A 117 12.86 12.19 -8.68
C SER A 117 11.92 11.10 -9.22
N ARG A 118 11.31 10.25 -8.37
CA ARG A 118 10.41 9.17 -8.83
C ARG A 118 9.21 9.68 -9.62
N SER A 119 8.69 10.87 -9.31
CA SER A 119 7.50 11.41 -9.97
C SER A 119 7.76 12.03 -11.35
N THR A 120 9.01 12.02 -11.84
CA THR A 120 9.32 12.33 -13.24
C THR A 120 9.34 11.09 -14.14
N THR A 121 9.24 9.87 -13.59
CA THR A 121 8.95 8.63 -14.34
C THR A 121 9.88 8.41 -15.55
N LEU A 122 9.36 8.51 -16.78
CA LEU A 122 10.07 8.42 -18.07
C LEU A 122 11.44 9.13 -18.10
N VAL A 123 11.51 10.33 -17.50
CA VAL A 123 12.67 11.24 -17.63
C VAL A 123 13.47 11.36 -16.33
N TRP A 124 13.39 10.35 -15.45
CA TRP A 124 14.06 10.40 -14.15
C TRP A 124 15.59 10.59 -14.23
N PRO A 125 16.36 10.01 -15.18
CA PRO A 125 17.82 10.19 -15.20
C PRO A 125 18.25 11.63 -15.46
N GLN A 126 17.55 12.33 -16.36
CA GLN A 126 17.87 13.69 -16.79
C GLN A 126 17.36 14.72 -15.76
N SER A 127 16.12 14.54 -15.30
CA SER A 127 15.49 15.43 -14.32
C SER A 127 16.03 15.29 -12.89
N ALA A 128 16.68 14.17 -12.55
CA ALA A 128 17.13 13.90 -11.18
C ALA A 128 18.04 14.99 -10.61
N THR A 129 18.86 15.66 -11.42
CA THR A 129 19.67 16.79 -10.97
C THR A 129 18.81 18.01 -10.61
N GLU A 130 17.89 18.44 -11.49
CA GLU A 130 17.04 19.60 -11.23
C GLU A 130 16.12 19.38 -10.03
N VAL A 131 15.43 18.23 -9.95
CA VAL A 131 14.52 17.93 -8.83
C VAL A 131 15.30 17.84 -7.51
N SER A 132 16.55 17.33 -7.54
CA SER A 132 17.44 17.33 -6.37
C SER A 132 17.86 18.74 -5.95
N ASP A 133 18.10 19.64 -6.90
CA ASP A 133 18.54 21.00 -6.61
C ASP A 133 17.36 21.89 -6.19
N GLU A 134 16.14 21.66 -6.69
CA GLU A 134 14.90 22.22 -6.16
C GLU A 134 14.63 21.73 -4.73
N PHE A 135 14.87 20.45 -4.43
CA PHE A 135 14.80 19.92 -3.06
C PHE A 135 15.84 20.58 -2.14
N LYS A 136 17.11 20.69 -2.58
CA LYS A 136 18.16 21.38 -1.83
C LYS A 136 17.81 22.87 -1.65
N ARG A 137 17.22 23.52 -2.64
CA ARG A 137 16.79 24.93 -2.60
C ARG A 137 15.66 25.12 -1.58
N PHE A 138 14.61 24.30 -1.64
CA PHE A 138 13.51 24.30 -0.68
C PHE A 138 13.99 24.19 0.77
N TRP A 139 14.91 23.26 1.06
CA TRP A 139 15.47 23.12 2.42
C TRP A 139 16.41 24.27 2.83
N ARG A 140 17.02 25.00 1.89
CA ARG A 140 17.81 26.21 2.18
C ARG A 140 16.95 27.45 2.41
N THR A 141 15.92 27.67 1.59
CA THR A 141 15.06 28.87 1.66
C THR A 141 13.95 28.72 2.69
N GLY A 142 13.33 27.54 2.77
CA GLY A 142 12.07 27.28 3.46
C GLY A 142 10.83 27.43 2.57
N THR A 143 10.98 27.72 1.28
CA THR A 143 9.89 28.01 0.33
C THR A 143 10.17 27.40 -1.06
N THR A 144 9.12 27.14 -1.84
CA THR A 144 9.27 26.75 -3.26
C THR A 144 9.36 27.97 -4.20
N ASN A 145 9.13 29.19 -3.69
CA ASN A 145 9.19 30.43 -4.48
C ASN A 145 10.64 30.90 -4.64
N LYS A 146 10.91 31.84 -5.56
CA LYS A 146 12.20 32.56 -5.56
C LYS A 146 12.24 33.46 -4.30
N PRO A 147 13.36 33.56 -3.58
CA PRO A 147 13.43 34.35 -2.34
C PRO A 147 13.19 35.83 -2.65
N SER A 148 12.16 36.42 -2.01
CA SER A 148 11.63 37.74 -2.36
C SER A 148 12.13 38.89 -1.47
N SER A 149 12.29 38.68 -0.17
CA SER A 149 12.92 39.65 0.74
C SER A 149 13.47 38.97 2.01
N ASN A 150 14.01 39.76 2.95
CA ASN A 150 14.39 39.30 4.30
C ASN A 150 13.20 39.29 5.29
N GLU A 151 11.98 39.62 4.86
CA GLU A 151 10.82 39.87 5.72
C GLU A 151 9.90 38.65 5.89
N ASP A 152 10.26 37.52 5.25
CA ASP A 152 9.61 36.21 5.37
C ASP A 152 9.22 35.87 6.82
N ARG A 153 7.92 35.75 7.09
CA ARG A 153 7.39 35.26 8.37
C ARG A 153 7.44 33.74 8.44
N LEU A 154 7.57 33.22 9.66
CA LEU A 154 7.43 31.78 9.93
C LEU A 154 5.97 31.33 9.74
N ASN A 155 5.76 30.16 9.14
CA ASN A 155 4.43 29.58 8.94
C ASN A 155 4.04 28.63 10.11
N PRO A 156 3.09 29.00 10.99
CA PRO A 156 2.67 28.15 12.12
C PRO A 156 2.11 26.78 11.69
N ALA A 157 1.58 26.63 10.47
CA ALA A 157 1.02 25.37 9.96
C ALA A 157 2.05 24.23 9.74
N TRP A 158 3.34 24.53 9.89
CA TRP A 158 4.45 23.57 9.83
C TRP A 158 5.36 23.60 11.07
N ILE A 159 4.89 24.20 12.17
CA ILE A 159 5.69 24.46 13.38
C ILE A 159 5.16 23.73 14.61
N TYR A 160 3.84 23.54 14.74
CA TYR A 160 3.22 22.89 15.90
C TYR A 160 2.93 21.40 15.67
N SER A 161 2.89 20.63 16.77
CA SER A 161 2.39 19.25 16.82
C SER A 161 1.32 19.05 17.90
N GLY A 162 0.71 17.87 17.91
CA GLY A 162 -0.15 17.39 18.99
C GLY A 162 0.58 17.01 20.29
N LYS A 163 1.92 16.93 20.29
CA LYS A 163 2.72 16.84 21.54
C LYS A 163 2.76 18.22 22.21
N ASN A 164 2.76 18.26 23.54
CA ASN A 164 2.78 19.53 24.28
C ASN A 164 4.09 20.29 24.04
N GLU A 165 3.97 21.61 23.78
CA GLU A 165 5.07 22.60 23.68
C GLU A 165 6.20 22.32 22.67
N GLU A 166 6.26 21.13 22.08
CA GLU A 166 7.28 20.76 21.10
C GLU A 166 6.96 21.26 19.68
N TRP A 167 7.80 22.20 19.24
CA TRP A 167 7.95 22.56 17.84
C TRP A 167 8.38 21.34 17.00
N SER A 168 7.53 20.92 16.06
CA SER A 168 7.77 19.79 15.16
C SER A 168 7.77 20.27 13.72
N VAL A 169 8.82 19.93 12.98
CA VAL A 169 9.00 20.31 11.57
C VAL A 169 9.17 19.01 10.78
N TYR A 170 8.34 18.82 9.75
CA TYR A 170 8.19 17.52 9.08
C TYR A 170 9.15 17.40 7.88
N SER A 171 9.84 16.26 7.79
CA SER A 171 10.83 15.92 6.75
C SER A 171 10.25 15.57 5.38
N THR A 172 8.92 15.45 5.27
CA THR A 172 8.15 15.09 4.06
C THR A 172 7.28 16.27 3.55
N SER A 173 7.74 17.49 3.80
CA SER A 173 7.08 18.76 3.42
C SER A 173 7.35 19.21 1.99
N PHE A 174 8.38 18.67 1.33
CA PHE A 174 8.66 18.95 -0.08
C PHE A 174 7.52 18.41 -0.98
N PRO A 175 7.13 19.07 -2.09
CA PRO A 175 6.01 18.63 -2.95
C PRO A 175 6.23 17.35 -3.78
N GLU A 176 6.77 16.27 -3.21
CA GLU A 176 7.07 14.99 -3.88
C GLU A 176 5.83 14.16 -4.28
N VAL A 177 4.61 14.68 -4.06
CA VAL A 177 3.32 14.00 -4.32
C VAL A 177 2.69 14.33 -5.70
N PHE A 178 3.34 15.18 -6.50
CA PHE A 178 2.83 15.62 -7.81
C PHE A 178 3.59 14.95 -8.96
N HIS A 179 2.92 14.74 -10.09
CA HIS A 179 3.55 14.19 -11.29
C HIS A 179 4.42 15.25 -11.96
N LEU A 180 5.73 15.23 -11.71
CA LEU A 180 6.67 16.22 -12.21
C LEU A 180 7.15 15.95 -13.65
N VAL A 181 6.87 14.77 -14.22
CA VAL A 181 7.26 14.38 -15.61
C VAL A 181 6.90 15.45 -16.64
N GLU A 182 5.70 16.03 -16.52
CA GLU A 182 5.17 17.05 -17.43
C GLU A 182 5.88 18.41 -17.37
N ALA A 183 6.84 18.61 -16.46
CA ALA A 183 7.71 19.79 -16.45
C ALA A 183 8.92 19.65 -17.39
N PHE A 184 9.25 18.41 -17.77
CA PHE A 184 10.45 18.04 -18.53
C PHE A 184 10.12 17.51 -19.93
N LEU A 185 8.86 17.14 -20.18
CA LEU A 185 8.34 16.85 -21.52
C LEU A 185 7.90 18.15 -22.22
N PRO A 186 8.25 18.38 -23.49
CA PRO A 186 7.73 19.52 -24.25
C PRO A 186 6.23 19.33 -24.57
N ASP A 187 5.39 20.30 -24.17
CA ASP A 187 3.95 20.31 -24.49
C ASP A 187 3.72 20.96 -25.85
N LYS A 188 3.26 20.15 -26.81
CA LYS A 188 2.95 20.55 -28.18
C LYS A 188 1.93 21.70 -28.28
N ARG A 189 1.12 21.94 -27.24
CA ARG A 189 0.15 23.04 -27.15
C ARG A 189 0.81 24.39 -26.84
N ASP A 190 2.00 24.40 -26.22
CA ASP A 190 2.76 25.61 -25.93
C ASP A 190 4.30 25.35 -25.93
N PRO A 191 4.91 25.08 -27.10
CA PRO A 191 6.32 24.65 -27.23
C PRO A 191 7.36 25.62 -26.64
N ARG A 192 6.96 26.89 -26.42
CA ARG A 192 7.84 27.94 -25.90
C ARG A 192 7.76 28.07 -24.36
N LYS A 193 6.83 27.38 -23.71
CA LYS A 193 6.59 27.46 -22.26
C LYS A 193 7.49 26.51 -21.46
N LYS A 194 8.80 26.78 -21.46
CA LYS A 194 9.68 26.22 -20.42
C LYS A 194 9.24 26.77 -19.07
N LEU A 195 8.91 25.88 -18.13
CA LEU A 195 8.54 26.28 -16.77
C LEU A 195 9.77 26.87 -16.05
N PRO A 196 9.63 27.96 -15.26
CA PRO A 196 10.76 28.53 -14.52
C PRO A 196 11.38 27.60 -13.47
N THR A 197 10.61 26.63 -12.98
CA THR A 197 11.02 25.52 -12.09
C THR A 197 10.14 24.30 -12.37
N CYS A 198 10.64 23.07 -12.20
CA CYS A 198 9.77 21.88 -12.29
C CYS A 198 8.59 21.91 -11.30
N LEU A 199 8.74 22.58 -10.15
CA LEU A 199 7.68 22.76 -9.15
C LEU A 199 6.52 23.65 -9.62
N ASP A 200 6.64 24.39 -10.72
CA ASP A 200 5.51 25.10 -11.33
C ASP A 200 4.45 24.13 -11.89
N LYS A 201 4.84 22.90 -12.22
CA LYS A 201 3.89 21.84 -12.60
C LYS A 201 3.08 21.34 -11.39
N ALA A 202 3.73 21.19 -10.24
CA ALA A 202 3.07 20.87 -8.99
C ALA A 202 2.07 21.96 -8.58
N ARG A 203 2.43 23.25 -8.74
CA ARG A 203 1.50 24.39 -8.56
C ARG A 203 0.27 24.30 -9.47
N GLN A 204 0.46 23.94 -10.75
CA GLN A 204 -0.65 23.77 -11.72
C GLN A 204 -1.59 22.63 -11.32
N GLN A 205 -1.05 21.45 -10.98
CA GLN A 205 -1.86 20.30 -10.56
C GLN A 205 -2.61 20.61 -9.24
N PHE A 206 -1.96 21.27 -8.27
CA PHE A 206 -2.62 21.74 -7.06
C PHE A 206 -3.76 22.73 -7.36
N LYS A 207 -3.53 23.72 -8.23
CA LYS A 207 -4.55 24.69 -8.63
C LYS A 207 -5.77 24.02 -9.26
N LEU A 208 -5.57 23.10 -10.21
CA LEU A 208 -6.66 22.36 -10.86
C LEU A 208 -7.45 21.50 -9.85
N ALA A 209 -6.78 20.90 -8.86
CA ALA A 209 -7.44 20.18 -7.77
C ALA A 209 -8.27 21.12 -6.87
N CYS A 210 -7.73 22.28 -6.50
CA CYS A 210 -8.44 23.32 -5.74
C CYS A 210 -9.67 23.85 -6.48
N GLU A 211 -9.57 24.13 -7.77
CA GLU A 211 -10.68 24.59 -8.62
C GLU A 211 -11.75 23.49 -8.76
N SER A 212 -11.34 22.24 -8.98
CA SER A 212 -12.26 21.09 -9.04
C SER A 212 -13.00 20.86 -7.71
N PHE A 213 -12.32 21.05 -6.58
CA PHE A 213 -12.92 21.01 -5.25
C PHE A 213 -13.92 22.15 -5.04
N GLN A 214 -13.59 23.38 -5.44
CA GLN A 214 -14.49 24.55 -5.39
C GLN A 214 -15.69 24.47 -6.34
N VAL A 215 -15.63 23.67 -7.41
CA VAL A 215 -16.80 23.28 -8.20
C VAL A 215 -17.63 22.25 -7.43
N SER A 216 -16.99 21.19 -6.93
CA SER A 216 -17.65 20.11 -6.20
C SER A 216 -18.43 20.59 -4.97
N LEU A 217 -17.89 21.55 -4.20
CA LEU A 217 -18.57 22.18 -3.06
C LEU A 217 -19.95 22.77 -3.40
N ARG A 218 -20.15 23.28 -4.62
CA ARG A 218 -21.42 23.91 -5.06
C ARG A 218 -22.54 22.90 -5.30
N THR A 219 -22.20 21.62 -5.33
CA THR A 219 -23.16 20.53 -5.62
C THR A 219 -23.81 19.95 -4.37
N GLU A 220 -23.37 20.38 -3.18
CA GLU A 220 -23.77 19.88 -1.84
C GLU A 220 -23.61 18.35 -1.64
N LYS A 221 -22.94 17.68 -2.58
CA LYS A 221 -22.77 16.22 -2.65
C LYS A 221 -21.43 15.72 -2.13
N LEU A 222 -20.61 16.61 -1.59
CA LEU A 222 -19.34 16.29 -0.94
C LEU A 222 -19.52 16.27 0.59
N THR A 223 -19.15 15.17 1.24
CA THR A 223 -19.07 15.09 2.71
C THR A 223 -17.64 14.73 3.11
N LEU A 224 -17.03 15.58 3.96
CA LEU A 224 -15.71 15.35 4.55
C LEU A 224 -15.86 15.11 6.05
N ARG A 225 -15.23 14.06 6.58
CA ARG A 225 -15.14 13.80 8.02
C ARG A 225 -13.68 13.59 8.42
N PHE A 226 -13.33 14.09 9.59
CA PHE A 226 -11.98 14.05 10.13
C PHE A 226 -12.00 13.43 11.52
N TYR A 227 -11.19 12.39 11.71
CA TYR A 227 -10.91 11.76 12.98
C TYR A 227 -9.43 11.95 13.34
N THR A 228 -9.14 12.02 14.64
CA THR A 228 -7.77 12.23 15.14
C THR A 228 -7.42 11.19 16.19
N GLY A 229 -6.52 10.28 15.81
CA GLY A 229 -6.10 9.12 16.58
C GLY A 229 -5.48 8.06 15.68
N ASP A 230 -5.13 6.92 16.26
CA ASP A 230 -4.47 5.83 15.56
C ASP A 230 -5.36 5.21 14.45
N PRO A 231 -4.90 5.14 13.18
CA PRO A 231 -5.70 4.61 12.07
C PRO A 231 -6.12 3.15 12.24
N LEU A 232 -5.34 2.33 12.95
CA LEU A 232 -5.70 0.93 13.20
C LEU A 232 -6.84 0.84 14.22
N CYS A 233 -6.72 1.57 15.33
CA CYS A 233 -7.77 1.65 16.35
C CYS A 233 -9.06 2.27 15.78
N PHE A 234 -8.96 3.29 14.93
CA PHE A 234 -10.13 3.87 14.26
C PHE A 234 -10.82 2.87 13.31
N SER A 235 -10.05 2.17 12.48
CA SER A 235 -10.60 1.19 11.54
C SER A 235 -11.26 0.02 12.28
N LEU A 236 -10.64 -0.48 13.36
CA LEU A 236 -11.23 -1.49 14.24
C LEU A 236 -12.49 -0.98 14.98
N ALA A 237 -12.59 0.32 15.28
CA ALA A 237 -13.77 0.91 15.90
C ALA A 237 -14.95 1.03 14.92
N LEU A 238 -14.70 1.38 13.65
CA LEU A 238 -15.72 1.41 12.59
C LEU A 238 -16.35 0.03 12.32
N GLN A 239 -15.60 -1.06 12.55
CA GLN A 239 -16.12 -2.43 12.46
C GLN A 239 -17.10 -2.79 13.61
N SER A 240 -17.09 -2.06 14.72
CA SER A 240 -17.84 -2.41 15.91
C SER A 240 -19.30 -1.94 15.88
N SER A 241 -20.16 -2.63 16.63
CA SER A 241 -21.61 -2.39 16.64
C SER A 241 -22.23 -2.40 18.04
N SER A 242 -21.41 -2.27 19.08
CA SER A 242 -21.81 -2.49 20.48
C SER A 242 -21.13 -1.47 21.38
N GLU A 243 -21.93 -0.76 22.19
CA GLU A 243 -21.50 0.31 23.09
C GLU A 243 -20.68 -0.17 24.31
N LEU A 244 -20.65 -1.49 24.56
CA LEU A 244 -20.18 -2.07 25.82
C LEU A 244 -18.71 -1.75 26.19
N ILE A 245 -17.82 -1.55 25.21
CA ILE A 245 -16.39 -1.29 25.43
C ILE A 245 -15.91 -0.25 24.40
N PRO A 246 -15.46 0.93 24.81
CA PRO A 246 -14.78 1.85 23.91
C PRO A 246 -13.39 1.34 23.55
N GLN A 247 -13.04 1.36 22.27
CA GLN A 247 -11.64 1.27 21.84
C GLN A 247 -10.92 2.58 22.18
N CYS A 248 -9.61 2.55 22.39
CA CYS A 248 -8.82 3.76 22.73
C CYS A 248 -8.32 4.52 21.49
N THR A 249 -8.18 5.85 21.59
CA THR A 249 -7.72 6.69 20.45
C THR A 249 -6.24 6.50 20.07
N ASP A 250 -5.43 5.91 20.94
CA ASP A 250 -4.01 5.55 20.77
C ASP A 250 -3.74 4.36 21.72
N PRO A 251 -2.92 3.35 21.38
CA PRO A 251 -2.52 2.30 22.33
C PRO A 251 -1.97 2.76 23.69
N TRP A 252 -1.59 4.04 23.81
CA TRP A 252 -1.08 4.68 25.05
C TRP A 252 -1.91 5.89 25.53
N ASP A 253 -3.15 6.08 25.02
CA ASP A 253 -4.09 7.11 25.50
C ASP A 253 -5.36 6.42 26.04
N ALA A 254 -5.78 6.78 27.24
CA ALA A 254 -7.00 6.23 27.86
C ALA A 254 -8.29 6.77 27.24
N LYS A 255 -8.21 7.79 26.37
CA LYS A 255 -9.38 8.42 25.79
C LYS A 255 -10.15 7.44 24.90
N PRO A 256 -11.46 7.22 25.14
CA PRO A 256 -12.30 6.41 24.26
C PRO A 256 -12.47 7.02 22.87
N ILE A 257 -12.58 6.14 21.87
CA ILE A 257 -13.12 6.44 20.55
C ILE A 257 -14.64 6.53 20.66
N ASP A 258 -15.12 7.75 20.83
CA ASP A 258 -16.53 8.07 20.67
C ASP A 258 -16.81 8.43 19.20
N LEU A 259 -17.59 7.60 18.53
CA LEU A 259 -18.01 7.82 17.14
C LEU A 259 -19.27 8.69 17.04
N THR A 260 -20.05 8.86 18.12
CA THR A 260 -21.38 9.51 18.06
C THR A 260 -21.29 10.97 17.63
N HIS A 261 -20.33 11.72 18.18
CA HIS A 261 -20.06 13.11 17.79
C HIS A 261 -19.40 13.26 16.40
N HIS A 262 -18.91 12.19 15.78
CA HIS A 262 -18.29 12.22 14.45
C HIS A 262 -19.25 11.89 13.29
N PHE A 263 -20.42 11.29 13.56
CA PHE A 263 -21.37 10.88 12.52
C PHE A 263 -22.82 11.16 12.93
N SER A 264 -23.48 12.09 12.23
CA SER A 264 -24.84 12.58 12.53
C SER A 264 -25.98 11.57 12.31
N LEU A 265 -25.70 10.36 11.81
CA LEU A 265 -26.69 9.29 11.58
C LEU A 265 -26.14 7.90 11.93
N SER A 266 -24.92 7.58 11.48
CA SER A 266 -24.15 6.38 11.89
C SER A 266 -22.72 6.42 11.32
N PRO A 267 -21.72 5.77 11.95
CA PRO A 267 -20.41 5.56 11.32
C PRO A 267 -20.54 4.73 10.02
N PRO A 268 -19.79 5.08 8.95
CA PRO A 268 -19.73 4.29 7.73
C PRO A 268 -19.03 2.96 7.99
N ARG A 269 -19.71 1.85 7.64
CA ARG A 269 -19.22 0.47 7.83
C ARG A 269 -18.66 -0.17 6.56
N GLN A 270 -18.82 0.48 5.41
CA GLN A 270 -18.29 0.05 4.13
C GLN A 270 -17.80 1.24 3.31
N PHE A 271 -16.71 1.05 2.58
CA PHE A 271 -16.06 2.03 1.71
C PHE A 271 -15.79 1.42 0.34
N GLU A 272 -16.01 2.21 -0.72
CA GLU A 272 -15.74 1.80 -2.11
C GLU A 272 -14.23 1.78 -2.41
N ILE A 273 -13.46 2.65 -1.75
CA ILE A 273 -12.02 2.83 -1.90
C ILE A 273 -11.43 3.09 -0.51
N ILE A 274 -10.29 2.48 -0.19
CA ILE A 274 -9.51 2.76 1.02
C ILE A 274 -8.06 3.01 0.62
N ASP A 275 -7.58 4.25 0.77
CA ASP A 275 -6.17 4.59 0.63
C ASP A 275 -5.45 4.43 1.98
N ALA A 276 -4.48 3.52 2.03
CA ALA A 276 -3.61 3.29 3.18
C ALA A 276 -2.12 3.51 2.84
N THR A 277 -1.81 4.16 1.72
CA THR A 277 -0.46 4.23 1.12
C THR A 277 0.59 4.84 2.05
N ARG A 278 0.20 5.80 2.92
CA ARG A 278 1.11 6.40 3.92
C ARG A 278 1.30 5.56 5.19
N PHE A 279 0.40 4.61 5.44
CA PHE A 279 0.41 3.82 6.67
C PHE A 279 1.15 2.49 6.51
N ILE A 280 1.35 2.00 5.28
CA ILE A 280 2.01 0.71 5.02
C ILE A 280 3.41 0.61 5.65
N ASP A 281 4.22 1.67 5.50
CA ASP A 281 5.58 1.76 6.04
C ASP A 281 5.63 1.95 7.56
N THR A 282 4.56 2.50 8.16
CA THR A 282 4.56 2.97 9.56
C THR A 282 3.77 2.07 10.52
N HIS A 283 2.76 1.37 10.00
CA HIS A 283 1.85 0.49 10.75
C HIS A 283 1.94 -0.97 10.28
N GLY A 284 2.56 -1.24 9.13
CA GLY A 284 2.73 -2.58 8.57
C GLY A 284 1.51 -3.07 7.77
N LEU A 285 1.78 -3.65 6.60
CA LEU A 285 0.78 -4.15 5.65
C LEU A 285 -0.26 -5.09 6.28
N TRP A 286 0.17 -6.04 7.12
CA TRP A 286 -0.73 -7.04 7.70
C TRP A 286 -1.72 -6.47 8.72
N ASN A 287 -1.31 -5.47 9.51
CA ASN A 287 -2.21 -4.76 10.41
C ASN A 287 -3.29 -4.02 9.64
N LEU A 288 -2.89 -3.33 8.57
CA LEU A 288 -3.82 -2.59 7.71
C LEU A 288 -4.81 -3.54 7.05
N ILE A 289 -4.36 -4.67 6.46
CA ILE A 289 -5.25 -5.66 5.86
C ILE A 289 -6.31 -6.14 6.86
N ILE A 290 -5.92 -6.53 8.09
CA ILE A 290 -6.87 -6.98 9.11
C ILE A 290 -7.84 -5.86 9.54
N ALA A 291 -7.35 -4.62 9.63
CA ALA A 291 -8.16 -3.48 10.07
C ALA A 291 -9.08 -2.91 8.97
N ILE A 292 -8.75 -3.05 7.68
CA ILE A 292 -9.49 -2.43 6.56
C ILE A 292 -10.22 -3.42 5.65
N GLN A 293 -9.81 -4.70 5.57
CA GLN A 293 -10.50 -5.71 4.75
C GLN A 293 -12.01 -5.81 5.05
N PRO A 294 -12.46 -5.80 6.33
CA PRO A 294 -13.89 -5.86 6.65
C PRO A 294 -14.67 -4.57 6.33
N LEU A 295 -13.95 -3.46 6.12
CA LEU A 295 -14.52 -2.15 5.77
C LEU A 295 -14.59 -1.93 4.26
N LEU A 296 -14.03 -2.80 3.42
CA LEU A 296 -14.16 -2.68 1.97
C LEU A 296 -15.52 -3.21 1.50
N ALA A 297 -16.23 -2.44 0.66
CA ALA A 297 -17.53 -2.83 0.13
C ALA A 297 -17.43 -4.12 -0.71
N SER A 298 -18.25 -5.12 -0.39
CA SER A 298 -18.20 -6.43 -1.06
C SER A 298 -18.90 -6.41 -2.41
N THR A 299 -18.19 -6.07 -3.49
CA THR A 299 -18.59 -6.46 -4.84
C THR A 299 -18.29 -7.94 -5.05
N LYS A 300 -19.02 -8.61 -5.96
CA LYS A 300 -18.76 -10.01 -6.32
C LYS A 300 -17.53 -10.18 -7.25
N GLU A 301 -16.74 -9.12 -7.43
CA GLU A 301 -15.87 -8.93 -8.59
C GLU A 301 -14.47 -8.38 -8.23
N HIS A 302 -14.14 -8.26 -6.94
CA HIS A 302 -12.84 -7.75 -6.48
C HIS A 302 -12.01 -8.87 -5.85
N GLU A 303 -11.21 -9.55 -6.67
CA GLU A 303 -10.10 -10.35 -6.16
C GLU A 303 -9.09 -9.44 -5.44
N GLN A 304 -9.00 -9.58 -4.12
CA GLN A 304 -8.01 -8.89 -3.32
C GLN A 304 -6.63 -9.50 -3.55
N ARG A 305 -5.82 -8.87 -4.41
CA ARG A 305 -4.45 -9.30 -4.74
C ARG A 305 -3.43 -8.52 -3.93
N VAL A 306 -2.94 -9.13 -2.86
CA VAL A 306 -1.79 -8.64 -2.08
C VAL A 306 -0.54 -9.34 -2.58
N ALA A 307 0.20 -8.72 -3.50
CA ALA A 307 1.54 -9.17 -3.88
C ALA A 307 2.55 -8.68 -2.83
N TRP A 308 3.28 -9.61 -2.21
CA TRP A 308 4.35 -9.30 -1.25
C TRP A 308 5.68 -9.85 -1.73
N VAL A 309 6.77 -9.16 -1.37
CA VAL A 309 8.13 -9.40 -1.84
C VAL A 309 9.07 -9.25 -0.64
N SER A 310 9.69 -10.36 -0.20
CA SER A 310 10.69 -10.35 0.87
C SER A 310 12.05 -9.89 0.35
N ALA A 311 12.87 -9.22 1.17
CA ALA A 311 14.22 -8.80 0.80
C ALA A 311 15.32 -9.79 1.24
N ASP A 312 14.98 -10.88 1.94
CA ASP A 312 15.95 -11.72 2.66
C ASP A 312 15.96 -13.21 2.22
N PRO A 313 17.11 -13.90 2.31
CA PRO A 313 17.22 -15.32 1.96
C PRO A 313 16.42 -16.24 2.90
N CYS A 314 15.71 -17.20 2.30
CA CYS A 314 15.30 -18.41 3.00
C CYS A 314 16.48 -19.41 3.06
N PRO A 315 16.73 -20.11 4.20
CA PRO A 315 17.82 -21.08 4.31
C PRO A 315 17.72 -22.25 3.31
N PRO A 316 18.85 -22.78 2.80
CA PRO A 316 18.88 -23.78 1.72
C PRO A 316 18.44 -25.20 2.12
N SER A 317 17.86 -25.39 3.31
CA SER A 317 17.45 -26.69 3.86
C SER A 317 15.93 -26.92 3.86
N VAL A 318 15.12 -25.93 3.47
CA VAL A 318 13.67 -26.07 3.31
C VAL A 318 13.36 -26.32 1.82
N PRO A 319 12.59 -27.35 1.44
CA PRO A 319 12.03 -27.41 0.09
C PRO A 319 11.05 -26.23 -0.05
N LEU A 320 11.46 -25.20 -0.79
CA LEU A 320 10.95 -23.80 -0.72
C LEU A 320 9.43 -23.63 -0.89
N GLY A 321 8.87 -22.41 -0.70
CA GLY A 321 7.49 -22.14 -1.13
C GLY A 321 6.82 -20.76 -1.19
N VAL A 322 6.79 -20.12 -2.37
CA VAL A 322 5.69 -19.19 -2.76
C VAL A 322 4.41 -19.94 -3.17
N LYS A 323 3.90 -20.62 -2.17
CA LYS A 323 2.70 -21.44 -2.11
C LYS A 323 2.60 -21.57 -0.61
N PHE A 324 1.79 -20.69 0.00
CA PHE A 324 1.78 -20.35 1.43
C PHE A 324 1.61 -21.54 2.41
N SER A 325 2.57 -22.47 2.55
CA SER A 325 2.38 -23.73 3.29
C SER A 325 2.05 -23.50 4.76
N VAL A 326 1.70 -24.55 5.50
CA VAL A 326 1.75 -24.44 6.96
C VAL A 326 3.14 -23.93 7.39
N THR A 327 4.21 -24.32 6.68
CA THR A 327 5.57 -23.78 6.81
C THR A 327 5.76 -22.37 6.24
N ASP A 328 5.17 -21.93 5.12
CA ASP A 328 5.44 -20.59 4.55
C ASP A 328 4.51 -19.51 5.12
N ILE A 329 3.32 -19.88 5.61
CA ILE A 329 2.52 -19.03 6.50
C ILE A 329 3.16 -19.05 7.89
N ALA A 330 3.60 -20.20 8.41
CA ALA A 330 4.40 -20.18 9.64
C ALA A 330 5.69 -19.39 9.46
N ASP A 331 6.35 -19.38 8.30
CA ASP A 331 7.54 -18.58 8.04
C ASP A 331 7.16 -17.11 7.90
N ALA A 332 6.09 -16.73 7.20
CA ALA A 332 5.61 -15.34 7.20
C ALA A 332 5.27 -14.86 8.62
N LEU A 333 4.58 -15.68 9.40
CA LEU A 333 4.26 -15.44 10.81
C LEU A 333 5.53 -15.46 11.69
N PHE A 334 6.52 -16.27 11.36
CA PHE A 334 7.80 -16.42 12.06
C PHE A 334 8.78 -15.32 11.67
N TYR A 335 8.68 -14.71 10.48
CA TYR A 335 9.38 -13.50 10.08
C TYR A 335 8.71 -12.26 10.69
N ILE A 336 7.39 -12.27 10.91
CA ILE A 336 6.69 -11.24 11.71
C ILE A 336 7.08 -11.37 13.20
N TYR A 337 7.04 -12.59 13.76
CA TYR A 337 7.49 -12.92 15.12
C TYR A 337 8.98 -12.61 15.31
N ARG A 338 9.86 -13.16 14.49
CA ARG A 338 11.31 -12.91 14.52
C ARG A 338 11.61 -11.44 14.22
N GLY A 339 10.86 -10.76 13.36
CA GLY A 339 10.99 -9.32 13.13
C GLY A 339 10.60 -8.47 14.36
N MET A 340 9.73 -8.98 15.23
CA MET A 340 9.47 -8.41 16.55
C MET A 340 10.57 -8.78 17.56
N HIS A 341 11.06 -10.02 17.54
CA HIS A 341 12.02 -10.55 18.51
C HIS A 341 13.50 -10.28 18.15
N PHE A 342 13.79 -9.79 16.94
CA PHE A 342 15.13 -9.41 16.45
C PHE A 342 15.82 -8.37 17.34
N PHE A 343 15.04 -7.65 18.14
CA PHE A 343 15.51 -6.69 19.13
C PHE A 343 15.11 -7.06 20.57
N ASP A 344 14.45 -8.18 20.84
CA ASP A 344 14.12 -8.60 22.21
C ASP A 344 15.34 -9.28 22.89
N ASP A 345 16.25 -9.86 22.10
CA ASP A 345 17.57 -10.31 22.55
C ASP A 345 18.63 -9.21 22.39
N SER A 346 19.62 -9.17 23.30
CA SER A 346 20.74 -8.22 23.26
C SER A 346 21.90 -8.76 22.41
N PRO A 347 22.20 -8.19 21.23
CA PRO A 347 23.25 -8.71 20.37
C PRO A 347 24.64 -8.35 20.91
N GLU A 348 25.52 -9.34 21.03
CA GLU A 348 26.93 -9.12 21.34
C GLU A 348 27.61 -8.42 20.16
N TYR A 349 27.99 -7.15 20.38
CA TYR A 349 28.55 -6.23 19.40
C TYR A 349 27.62 -5.74 18.27
N PHE A 350 27.66 -4.42 18.05
CA PHE A 350 27.23 -3.76 16.82
C PHE A 350 28.31 -2.76 16.40
N GLU A 351 28.54 -2.64 15.09
CA GLU A 351 29.32 -1.55 14.49
C GLU A 351 28.74 -0.16 14.83
N PRO A 352 29.51 0.94 14.63
CA PRO A 352 29.07 2.31 14.87
C PRO A 352 28.03 2.84 13.84
N VAL A 353 26.90 2.13 13.69
CA VAL A 353 25.75 2.52 12.87
C VAL A 353 25.21 3.89 13.31
N PRO A 354 24.94 4.86 12.41
CA PRO A 354 24.40 6.16 12.78
C PRO A 354 23.00 6.10 13.42
N LEU A 355 22.71 7.04 14.33
CA LEU A 355 21.39 7.16 14.98
C LEU A 355 20.22 7.31 13.99
N SER A 356 20.46 7.86 12.79
CA SER A 356 19.46 7.93 11.73
C SER A 356 19.04 6.55 11.21
N ARG A 357 19.97 5.61 11.04
CA ARG A 357 19.64 4.20 10.69
C ARG A 357 18.95 3.51 11.85
N LEU A 358 19.45 3.66 13.08
CA LEU A 358 18.84 3.02 14.25
C LEU A 358 17.39 3.44 14.49
N ARG A 359 17.03 4.69 14.18
CA ARG A 359 15.62 5.14 14.19
C ARG A 359 14.75 4.33 13.23
N VAL A 360 15.17 4.18 11.97
CA VAL A 360 14.43 3.37 10.99
C VAL A 360 14.30 1.92 11.46
N TRP A 361 15.40 1.32 11.93
CA TRP A 361 15.43 -0.07 12.40
C TRP A 361 14.60 -0.31 13.67
N SER A 362 14.45 0.70 14.53
CA SER A 362 13.67 0.57 15.79
C SER A 362 12.17 0.83 15.59
N GLN A 363 11.69 1.01 14.35
CA GLN A 363 10.26 1.04 14.05
C GLN A 363 9.73 -0.41 13.97
N LEU A 364 8.99 -0.81 15.00
CA LEU A 364 8.38 -2.13 15.12
C LEU A 364 6.90 -2.09 14.67
N PRO A 365 6.54 -2.40 13.42
CA PRO A 365 5.15 -2.35 12.98
C PRO A 365 4.22 -3.34 13.72
N TYR A 366 4.76 -4.43 14.27
CA TYR A 366 3.98 -5.55 14.82
C TYR A 366 4.16 -5.72 16.35
N ASN A 367 3.18 -6.36 17.01
CA ASN A 367 3.23 -6.79 18.43
C ASN A 367 2.75 -8.26 18.57
N ARG A 368 2.88 -8.87 19.76
CA ARG A 368 2.52 -10.30 19.94
C ARG A 368 1.02 -10.57 19.79
N GLU A 369 0.19 -9.59 20.11
CA GLU A 369 -1.23 -9.61 19.80
C GLU A 369 -1.52 -9.63 18.29
N THR A 370 -0.77 -8.87 17.48
CA THR A 370 -0.86 -8.88 16.01
C THR A 370 -0.59 -10.27 15.47
N VAL A 371 0.47 -10.94 15.94
CA VAL A 371 0.79 -12.32 15.53
C VAL A 371 -0.36 -13.26 15.89
N ALA A 372 -0.88 -13.19 17.12
CA ALA A 372 -2.03 -14.01 17.53
C ALA A 372 -3.27 -13.77 16.66
N ARG A 373 -3.57 -12.51 16.32
CA ARG A 373 -4.68 -12.12 15.42
C ARG A 373 -4.47 -12.64 13.98
N ILE A 374 -3.26 -12.53 13.40
CA ILE A 374 -2.97 -13.07 12.05
C ILE A 374 -3.05 -14.60 12.06
N VAL A 375 -2.44 -15.26 13.05
CA VAL A 375 -2.53 -16.72 13.22
C VAL A 375 -3.98 -17.18 13.31
N ARG A 376 -4.81 -16.50 14.11
CA ARG A 376 -6.23 -16.84 14.27
C ARG A 376 -7.05 -16.57 13.00
N HIS A 377 -6.72 -15.52 12.24
CA HIS A 377 -7.31 -15.24 10.92
C HIS A 377 -6.97 -16.35 9.92
N VAL A 378 -5.70 -16.81 9.87
CA VAL A 378 -5.30 -17.96 9.04
C VAL A 378 -5.96 -19.25 9.54
N GLN A 379 -6.10 -19.45 10.85
CA GLN A 379 -6.75 -20.63 11.42
C GLN A 379 -8.26 -20.69 11.10
N SER A 380 -8.92 -19.54 10.89
CA SER A 380 -10.29 -19.50 10.36
C SER A 380 -10.41 -20.02 8.91
N ARG A 381 -9.26 -20.28 8.26
CA ARG A 381 -9.11 -20.68 6.86
C ARG A 381 -8.29 -21.97 6.66
N GLY A 382 -7.75 -22.58 7.72
CA GLY A 382 -6.92 -23.79 7.66
C GLY A 382 -6.48 -24.29 9.03
N GLN A 383 -5.90 -25.50 9.10
CA GLN A 383 -5.37 -26.04 10.35
C GLN A 383 -3.95 -25.52 10.61
N ILE A 384 -3.69 -25.11 11.85
CA ILE A 384 -2.37 -24.64 12.32
C ILE A 384 -2.05 -25.34 13.64
N HIS A 385 -0.84 -25.89 13.75
CA HIS A 385 -0.29 -26.41 14.99
C HIS A 385 1.00 -25.66 15.31
N LEU A 386 1.10 -25.09 16.51
CA LEU A 386 2.31 -24.43 16.98
C LEU A 386 3.22 -25.44 17.68
N VAL A 387 4.46 -25.53 17.24
CA VAL A 387 5.53 -26.20 17.98
C VAL A 387 6.31 -25.11 18.72
N ALA A 388 6.11 -25.04 20.04
CA ALA A 388 6.70 -24.04 20.91
C ALA A 388 7.96 -24.61 21.60
N GLU A 389 9.14 -24.32 21.07
CA GLU A 389 10.40 -24.56 21.80
C GLU A 389 10.58 -23.58 22.97
N ASN A 390 11.46 -23.90 23.93
CA ASN A 390 11.63 -23.14 25.18
C ASN A 390 12.48 -21.85 25.02
N ASP A 391 11.96 -20.93 24.21
CA ASP A 391 12.45 -19.55 24.04
C ASP A 391 12.14 -18.69 25.28
N LEU A 392 13.03 -17.73 25.58
CA LEU A 392 12.99 -16.82 26.72
C LEU A 392 11.78 -15.88 26.72
N HIS A 393 11.28 -15.51 25.54
CA HIS A 393 10.31 -14.42 25.36
C HIS A 393 8.88 -14.90 25.06
N LEU A 394 8.62 -16.21 25.18
CA LEU A 394 7.47 -16.85 24.55
C LEU A 394 6.16 -16.77 25.35
N GLU A 395 6.19 -16.46 26.65
CA GLU A 395 4.99 -16.49 27.51
C GLU A 395 3.93 -15.43 27.14
N ASP A 396 4.32 -14.20 26.76
CA ASP A 396 3.38 -13.19 26.25
C ASP A 396 2.69 -13.67 24.96
N LEU A 397 3.42 -14.33 24.05
CA LEU A 397 2.82 -14.86 22.82
C LEU A 397 1.91 -16.07 23.11
N LYS A 398 2.33 -17.03 23.94
CA LYS A 398 1.46 -18.14 24.40
C LYS A 398 0.16 -17.58 24.98
N LEU A 399 0.27 -16.53 25.80
CA LEU A 399 -0.89 -15.86 26.36
C LEU A 399 -1.75 -15.21 25.27
N GLN A 400 -1.19 -14.42 24.34
CA GLN A 400 -2.00 -13.83 23.26
C GLN A 400 -2.73 -14.92 22.42
N PHE A 401 -2.11 -16.08 22.20
CA PHE A 401 -2.80 -17.23 21.60
C PHE A 401 -3.93 -17.80 22.48
N GLN A 402 -3.74 -17.88 23.79
CA GLN A 402 -4.80 -18.28 24.74
C GLN A 402 -5.96 -17.28 24.76
N LEU A 403 -5.69 -15.98 24.69
CA LEU A 403 -6.71 -14.93 24.63
C LEU A 403 -7.44 -14.87 23.27
N CYS A 404 -6.85 -15.43 22.22
CA CYS A 404 -7.46 -15.57 20.88
C CYS A 404 -8.19 -16.91 20.66
N ASP A 405 -8.41 -17.71 21.71
CA ASP A 405 -8.96 -19.07 21.65
C ASP A 405 -8.16 -20.03 20.73
N PHE A 406 -6.85 -19.84 20.60
CA PHE A 406 -5.96 -20.68 19.80
C PHE A 406 -5.26 -21.77 20.63
N LEU A 407 -4.86 -21.45 21.87
CA LEU A 407 -4.28 -22.40 22.84
C LEU A 407 -5.22 -22.57 24.04
N PRO A 408 -5.23 -23.74 24.72
CA PRO A 408 -5.94 -23.91 25.98
C PRO A 408 -5.34 -23.00 27.06
N LEU A 409 -6.19 -22.42 27.90
CA LEU A 409 -5.80 -21.69 29.10
C LEU A 409 -4.91 -22.58 30.01
N PRO A 410 -3.96 -22.00 30.77
CA PRO A 410 -3.08 -22.78 31.64
C PRO A 410 -3.87 -23.40 32.80
N ASN A 411 -3.27 -24.39 33.48
CA ASN A 411 -3.86 -24.89 34.72
C ASN A 411 -3.82 -23.78 35.79
N PRO A 412 -4.92 -23.55 36.53
CA PRO A 412 -4.95 -22.55 37.58
C PRO A 412 -4.04 -22.96 38.76
N PRO A 413 -3.32 -22.01 39.40
CA PRO A 413 -2.59 -22.28 40.62
C PRO A 413 -3.55 -22.42 41.82
N THR A 414 -3.06 -22.98 42.92
CA THR A 414 -3.81 -23.02 44.18
C THR A 414 -3.96 -21.61 44.79
N PRO A 415 -5.00 -21.32 45.60
CA PRO A 415 -5.22 -19.99 46.20
C PRO A 415 -4.26 -19.68 47.36
N VAL A 416 -2.97 -19.51 47.04
CA VAL A 416 -1.88 -19.25 48.00
C VAL A 416 -1.09 -18.00 47.63
N GLY A 417 -0.29 -17.49 48.58
CA GLY A 417 0.53 -16.30 48.38
C GLY A 417 -0.32 -15.07 48.04
N ILE A 418 -0.06 -14.46 46.88
CA ILE A 418 -0.83 -13.28 46.40
C ILE A 418 -2.31 -13.56 46.12
N PHE A 419 -2.72 -14.83 46.00
CA PHE A 419 -4.10 -15.25 45.78
C PHE A 419 -4.80 -15.73 47.05
N ALA A 420 -4.18 -15.57 48.23
CA ALA A 420 -4.83 -15.89 49.50
C ALA A 420 -6.12 -15.06 49.67
N GLY A 421 -7.27 -15.75 49.77
CA GLY A 421 -8.60 -15.15 49.83
C GLY A 421 -9.43 -15.24 48.54
N TRP A 422 -8.86 -15.71 47.43
CA TRP A 422 -9.62 -16.10 46.24
C TRP A 422 -10.27 -17.47 46.45
N SER A 423 -11.54 -17.65 46.10
CA SER A 423 -12.22 -18.95 46.18
C SER A 423 -11.69 -19.93 45.13
N GLU A 424 -11.53 -19.44 43.90
CA GLU A 424 -10.83 -20.10 42.80
C GLU A 424 -9.92 -19.07 42.12
N VAL A 425 -8.68 -19.44 41.79
CA VAL A 425 -7.79 -18.58 40.99
C VAL A 425 -8.05 -18.86 39.52
N PRO A 426 -8.38 -17.86 38.67
CA PRO A 426 -8.52 -18.11 37.25
C PRO A 426 -7.15 -18.38 36.61
N PRO A 427 -7.08 -19.18 35.53
CA PRO A 427 -5.86 -19.42 34.75
C PRO A 427 -5.08 -18.15 34.34
N VAL A 428 -5.81 -17.08 34.08
CA VAL A 428 -5.31 -15.80 33.59
C VAL A 428 -5.98 -14.69 34.38
N VAL A 429 -5.19 -13.70 34.81
CA VAL A 429 -5.64 -12.49 35.49
C VAL A 429 -5.21 -11.24 34.73
N TYR A 430 -5.94 -10.15 34.92
CA TYR A 430 -5.50 -8.82 34.49
C TYR A 430 -4.66 -8.20 35.61
N LEU A 431 -3.37 -8.00 35.36
CA LEU A 431 -2.45 -7.32 36.27
C LEU A 431 -2.52 -5.83 35.99
N VAL A 432 -2.72 -5.03 37.04
CA VAL A 432 -2.69 -3.58 37.01
C VAL A 432 -1.54 -3.09 37.89
N LEU A 433 -0.49 -2.57 37.27
CA LEU A 433 0.65 -1.92 37.90
C LEU A 433 0.40 -0.42 37.97
N LYS A 434 0.23 0.08 39.19
CA LYS A 434 0.18 1.49 39.52
C LYS A 434 1.60 1.99 39.82
N ILE A 435 1.99 3.11 39.20
CA ILE A 435 3.26 3.80 39.43
C ILE A 435 2.95 5.25 39.85
N PRO A 436 3.36 5.71 41.05
CA PRO A 436 3.05 7.05 41.53
C PRO A 436 3.56 8.16 40.61
N ALA A 437 2.80 9.24 40.44
CA ALA A 437 3.21 10.40 39.63
C ALA A 437 4.53 11.05 40.09
N SER A 438 4.84 10.87 41.39
CA SER A 438 6.04 11.34 42.09
C SER A 438 7.25 10.39 41.98
N ALA A 439 7.15 9.25 41.29
CA ALA A 439 8.28 8.36 41.04
C ALA A 439 9.32 9.08 40.18
N ASN A 440 10.55 9.23 40.70
CA ASN A 440 11.67 9.88 40.01
C ASN A 440 12.09 9.08 38.77
N GLU A 441 11.89 7.76 38.84
CA GLU A 441 12.00 6.76 37.78
C GLU A 441 11.31 7.20 36.48
N LEU A 442 10.10 7.74 36.58
CA LEU A 442 9.30 8.19 35.44
C LEU A 442 9.89 9.41 34.72
N LYS A 443 10.93 10.06 35.27
CA LYS A 443 11.64 11.16 34.62
C LYS A 443 12.27 10.74 33.29
N VAL A 444 12.75 9.49 33.14
CA VAL A 444 13.36 9.04 31.87
C VAL A 444 12.36 9.01 30.70
N LEU A 445 11.06 8.93 31.00
CA LEU A 445 9.98 9.05 30.02
C LEU A 445 9.62 10.52 29.75
N LYS A 446 9.68 11.39 30.77
CA LYS A 446 9.50 12.85 30.65
C LYS A 446 10.62 13.50 29.82
N ASP A 447 11.84 13.01 29.98
CA ASP A 447 13.04 13.46 29.25
C ASP A 447 13.23 12.75 27.88
N TYR A 448 12.24 11.97 27.40
CA TYR A 448 12.33 11.19 26.16
C TYR A 448 12.16 12.05 24.90
N GLY A 449 13.27 12.66 24.45
CA GLY A 449 13.31 13.58 23.30
C GLY A 449 13.46 12.96 21.90
N GLU A 450 13.10 11.69 21.70
CA GLU A 450 13.17 11.03 20.38
C GLU A 450 11.88 11.16 19.57
N SER A 451 12.00 11.14 18.22
CA SER A 451 10.87 11.37 17.32
C SER A 451 9.88 10.20 17.24
N ILE A 452 10.36 8.98 17.49
CA ILE A 452 9.55 7.74 17.53
C ILE A 452 8.92 7.62 18.94
N GLN A 453 7.70 7.09 19.07
CA GLN A 453 7.13 6.83 20.41
C GLN A 453 7.96 5.75 21.15
N PRO A 454 8.25 5.92 22.46
CA PRO A 454 8.93 4.89 23.23
C PRO A 454 8.08 3.63 23.29
N ARG A 455 8.65 2.48 22.90
CA ARG A 455 8.03 1.17 23.14
C ARG A 455 8.31 0.75 24.58
N LEU A 456 7.25 0.47 25.33
CA LEU A 456 7.34 -0.03 26.70
C LEU A 456 7.09 -1.54 26.72
N THR A 457 7.65 -2.20 27.73
CA THR A 457 7.42 -3.62 28.03
C THR A 457 7.32 -3.78 29.55
N CYS A 458 6.54 -4.76 30.03
CA CYS A 458 6.54 -5.14 31.44
C CYS A 458 7.32 -6.43 31.64
N ILE A 459 8.32 -6.41 32.53
CA ILE A 459 9.22 -7.55 32.74
C ILE A 459 8.92 -8.20 34.09
N ILE A 460 8.54 -9.47 34.06
CA ILE A 460 8.31 -10.31 35.23
C ILE A 460 9.59 -11.09 35.54
N ARG A 461 10.07 -11.01 36.79
CA ARG A 461 11.22 -11.77 37.30
C ARG A 461 10.84 -12.47 38.60
N LYS A 462 11.07 -13.77 38.70
CA LYS A 462 10.67 -14.62 39.84
C LYS A 462 11.55 -14.43 41.08
N SER A 463 12.78 -13.95 40.90
CA SER A 463 13.72 -13.55 41.96
C SER A 463 14.67 -12.46 41.46
N ALA A 464 15.57 -11.97 42.31
CA ALA A 464 16.55 -10.94 41.95
C ALA A 464 17.58 -11.41 40.89
N ASN A 465 17.88 -12.71 40.85
CA ASN A 465 18.86 -13.33 39.95
C ASN A 465 18.16 -14.20 38.88
N ASP A 466 16.96 -13.80 38.44
CA ASP A 466 16.21 -14.51 37.42
C ASP A 466 16.81 -14.25 36.03
N ASN A 467 17.66 -15.17 35.58
CA ASN A 467 18.28 -15.16 34.25
C ASN A 467 17.29 -15.46 33.10
N LYS A 468 15.99 -15.64 33.37
CA LYS A 468 14.94 -15.88 32.36
C LYS A 468 13.73 -14.93 32.52
N PRO A 469 13.94 -13.60 32.52
CA PRO A 469 12.86 -12.61 32.64
C PRO A 469 11.78 -12.79 31.57
N GLN A 470 10.51 -12.65 31.95
CA GLN A 470 9.37 -12.79 31.03
C GLN A 470 8.81 -11.42 30.64
N MET A 471 8.91 -11.06 29.37
CA MET A 471 8.57 -9.73 28.85
C MET A 471 7.18 -9.69 28.20
N PHE A 472 6.32 -8.77 28.66
CA PHE A 472 4.97 -8.54 28.16
C PHE A 472 4.89 -7.22 27.37
N SER A 473 4.59 -7.33 26.09
CA SER A 473 4.55 -6.23 25.10
C SER A 473 3.14 -5.76 24.76
N SER A 474 2.13 -6.59 25.06
CA SER A 474 0.71 -6.36 24.77
C SER A 474 0.06 -5.52 25.90
N LEU A 475 0.61 -4.32 26.12
CA LEU A 475 0.27 -3.45 27.24
C LEU A 475 -0.87 -2.48 26.93
N HIS A 476 -1.75 -2.27 27.90
CA HIS A 476 -2.70 -1.15 27.96
C HIS A 476 -2.19 -0.18 29.04
N ALA A 477 -1.51 0.91 28.66
CA ALA A 477 -1.07 1.92 29.62
C ALA A 477 -2.01 3.14 29.60
N ILE A 478 -2.66 3.36 30.73
CA ILE A 478 -3.43 4.57 31.03
C ILE A 478 -2.49 5.52 31.78
N TRP A 479 -1.94 6.49 31.07
CA TRP A 479 -1.22 7.62 31.67
C TRP A 479 -1.76 8.92 31.08
N THR A 480 -2.16 9.86 31.94
CA THR A 480 -2.72 11.15 31.52
C THR A 480 -1.63 12.09 31.03
N ARG A 481 -1.05 11.76 29.87
CA ARG A 481 0.22 12.27 29.29
C ARG A 481 1.45 11.87 30.08
N ILE A 482 2.58 11.79 29.37
CA ILE A 482 3.93 11.60 29.91
C ILE A 482 4.29 12.66 30.99
N ASN A 483 3.77 13.89 30.85
CA ASN A 483 3.91 14.97 31.84
C ASN A 483 2.71 15.06 32.81
N GLY A 484 2.02 13.95 33.06
CA GLY A 484 0.88 13.91 33.98
C GLY A 484 1.27 14.12 35.45
N SER A 485 0.40 14.81 36.19
CA SER A 485 0.41 14.87 37.67
C SER A 485 -0.34 13.72 38.34
N SER A 486 -0.96 12.84 37.54
CA SER A 486 -1.69 11.66 37.98
C SER A 486 -0.83 10.40 37.80
N ASP A 487 -1.09 9.40 38.63
CA ASP A 487 -0.37 8.12 38.64
C ASP A 487 -0.46 7.41 37.28
N MET A 488 0.63 6.77 36.87
CA MET A 488 0.66 5.94 35.67
C MET A 488 0.06 4.58 36.00
N ILE A 489 -0.91 4.13 35.20
CA ILE A 489 -1.52 2.81 35.31
C ILE A 489 -1.10 1.99 34.09
N VAL A 490 -0.31 0.93 34.30
CA VAL A 490 0.06 -0.03 33.25
C VAL A 490 -0.67 -1.33 33.49
N SER A 491 -1.40 -1.83 32.51
CA SER A 491 -2.27 -2.97 32.68
C SER A 491 -2.17 -3.98 31.54
N PHE A 492 -2.07 -5.25 31.87
CA PHE A 492 -1.87 -6.33 30.90
C PHE A 492 -2.35 -7.67 31.45
N TRP A 493 -2.60 -8.60 30.53
CA TRP A 493 -2.95 -9.97 30.87
C TRP A 493 -1.71 -10.76 31.29
N ILE A 494 -1.87 -11.65 32.28
CA ILE A 494 -0.81 -12.57 32.70
C ILE A 494 -1.37 -13.92 33.17
N SER A 495 -0.64 -15.00 32.91
CA SER A 495 -0.88 -16.31 33.51
C SER A 495 -0.69 -16.23 35.03
N SER A 496 -1.70 -16.60 35.82
CA SER A 496 -1.65 -16.51 37.29
C SER A 496 -0.54 -17.38 37.89
N ALA A 497 -0.16 -18.46 37.21
CA ALA A 497 0.96 -19.32 37.60
C ALA A 497 2.35 -18.64 37.50
N LEU A 498 2.51 -17.58 36.69
CA LEU A 498 3.79 -16.84 36.59
C LEU A 498 4.07 -15.94 37.80
N ILE A 499 3.02 -15.51 38.50
CA ILE A 499 3.07 -14.51 39.58
C ILE A 499 2.84 -15.09 40.99
N ALA A 500 2.54 -16.39 41.10
CA ALA A 500 2.28 -17.07 42.38
C ALA A 500 3.49 -17.17 43.35
N GLY A 501 4.68 -16.69 42.97
CA GLY A 501 5.90 -16.75 43.77
C GLY A 501 6.14 -15.54 44.67
N ASN A 502 6.54 -15.77 45.93
CA ASN A 502 6.70 -14.73 46.96
C ASN A 502 7.78 -13.66 46.72
N GLU A 503 8.72 -13.89 45.81
CA GLU A 503 9.79 -12.94 45.44
C GLU A 503 9.54 -12.23 44.09
N THR A 504 8.43 -12.56 43.41
CA THR A 504 8.16 -12.09 42.05
C THR A 504 8.08 -10.57 42.00
N THR A 505 8.81 -9.98 41.04
CA THR A 505 8.76 -8.55 40.70
C THR A 505 8.16 -8.34 39.33
N VAL A 506 7.47 -7.21 39.17
CA VAL A 506 7.12 -6.63 37.88
C VAL A 506 7.89 -5.33 37.73
N SER A 507 8.53 -5.12 36.59
CA SER A 507 9.03 -3.79 36.20
C SER A 507 8.33 -3.29 34.95
N LEU A 508 8.27 -1.96 34.83
CA LEU A 508 8.11 -1.27 33.56
C LEU A 508 9.50 -0.99 33.01
N ALA A 509 9.75 -1.29 31.74
CA ALA A 509 11.03 -1.06 31.06
C ALA A 509 10.79 -0.45 29.67
N PHE A 510 11.82 0.15 29.07
CA PHE A 510 11.82 0.29 27.61
C PHE A 510 11.95 -1.09 26.99
N ARG A 511 11.18 -1.37 25.94
CA ARG A 511 11.46 -2.54 25.09
C ARG A 511 12.86 -2.36 24.50
N TYR A 512 13.65 -3.43 24.50
CA TYR A 512 14.97 -3.40 23.90
C TYR A 512 14.85 -3.10 22.39
N THR A 513 15.67 -2.17 21.94
CA THR A 513 15.94 -1.83 20.54
C THR A 513 17.36 -1.30 20.50
N SER A 514 18.04 -1.40 19.36
CA SER A 514 19.39 -0.83 19.23
C SER A 514 19.43 0.68 19.55
N LEU A 515 18.31 1.40 19.36
CA LEU A 515 18.15 2.80 19.74
C LEU A 515 17.95 2.98 21.26
N SER A 516 16.96 2.31 21.87
CA SER A 516 16.68 2.44 23.31
C SER A 516 17.84 1.96 24.17
N HIS A 517 18.47 0.82 23.82
CA HIS A 517 19.68 0.37 24.49
C HIS A 517 20.80 1.41 24.37
N ARG A 518 21.14 1.88 23.15
CA ARG A 518 22.20 2.88 22.97
C ARG A 518 21.99 4.15 23.78
N LEU A 519 20.75 4.65 23.86
CA LEU A 519 20.42 5.89 24.57
C LEU A 519 20.37 5.71 26.09
N TYR A 520 19.84 4.60 26.60
CA TYR A 520 19.44 4.48 28.02
C TYR A 520 20.17 3.38 28.83
N HIS A 521 20.99 2.51 28.23
CA HIS A 521 21.69 1.44 28.99
C HIS A 521 22.59 1.97 30.13
N ARG A 522 23.12 3.20 29.98
CA ARG A 522 23.98 3.83 31.00
C ARG A 522 23.22 4.37 32.20
N SER A 523 21.92 4.62 32.07
CA SER A 523 21.07 5.17 33.12
C SER A 523 20.10 4.16 33.72
N LEU A 524 19.69 3.13 32.95
CA LEU A 524 18.70 2.12 33.35
C LEU A 524 19.27 0.68 33.42
N GLY A 525 20.58 0.51 33.20
CA GLY A 525 21.20 -0.80 33.09
C GLY A 525 20.86 -1.54 31.80
N HIS A 526 21.26 -2.81 31.72
CA HIS A 526 21.11 -3.64 30.51
C HIS A 526 19.63 -3.95 30.18
N ASP A 527 18.84 -4.32 31.20
CA ASP A 527 17.40 -4.61 31.12
C ASP A 527 16.52 -3.40 30.76
N LEU A 528 17.06 -2.17 30.80
CA LEU A 528 16.33 -0.91 30.61
C LEU A 528 15.12 -0.72 31.56
N ASP A 529 15.21 -1.28 32.78
CA ASP A 529 14.22 -1.13 33.85
C ASP A 529 14.01 0.37 34.18
N ILE A 530 12.78 0.85 34.05
CA ILE A 530 12.37 2.22 34.41
C ILE A 530 11.91 2.24 35.87
N PHE A 531 10.91 1.42 36.21
CA PHE A 531 10.32 1.33 37.55
C PHE A 531 10.06 -0.14 37.91
N LYS A 532 10.16 -0.51 39.20
CA LYS A 532 10.08 -1.92 39.65
C LYS A 532 9.32 -2.04 40.96
N ALA A 533 8.35 -2.95 41.00
CA ALA A 533 7.54 -3.26 42.17
C ALA A 533 7.57 -4.77 42.50
N GLN A 534 7.34 -5.09 43.77
CA GLN A 534 7.06 -6.46 44.20
C GLN A 534 5.59 -6.78 43.91
N VAL A 535 5.30 -7.95 43.32
CA VAL A 535 3.93 -8.35 42.92
C VAL A 535 2.98 -8.46 44.11
N LYS A 536 3.50 -8.72 45.31
CA LYS A 536 2.75 -8.74 46.59
C LYS A 536 2.44 -7.35 47.18
N ASP A 537 2.96 -6.26 46.61
CA ASP A 537 2.67 -4.91 47.07
C ASP A 537 1.30 -4.47 46.54
N GLN A 538 0.27 -4.63 47.38
CA GLN A 538 -1.12 -4.28 47.04
C GLN A 538 -1.35 -2.77 46.83
N SER A 539 -0.39 -1.89 47.16
CA SER A 539 -0.47 -0.46 46.84
C SER A 539 -0.04 -0.15 45.40
N MET A 540 0.77 -1.03 44.80
CA MET A 540 1.33 -0.90 43.45
C MET A 540 0.75 -1.93 42.47
N CYS A 541 0.33 -3.10 42.92
CA CYS A 541 -0.16 -4.20 42.08
C CYS A 541 -1.59 -4.60 42.47
N SER A 542 -2.47 -4.72 41.48
CA SER A 542 -3.85 -5.22 41.63
C SER A 542 -4.17 -6.26 40.56
N PHE A 543 -5.06 -7.21 40.87
CA PHE A 543 -5.35 -8.38 40.03
C PHE A 543 -6.85 -8.57 39.87
N PHE A 544 -7.32 -8.74 38.63
CA PHE A 544 -8.75 -8.89 38.32
C PHE A 544 -9.04 -10.19 37.57
N ALA A 545 -10.19 -10.80 37.87
CA ALA A 545 -10.60 -12.11 37.38
C ALA A 545 -11.22 -12.07 35.98
N LEU A 546 -11.00 -13.15 35.21
CA LEU A 546 -11.49 -13.32 33.83
C LEU A 546 -13.01 -13.12 33.66
N GLY A 547 -13.81 -13.36 34.70
CA GLY A 547 -15.28 -13.33 34.65
C GLY A 547 -15.89 -11.98 34.26
N LEU A 548 -15.28 -10.87 34.66
CA LEU A 548 -15.70 -9.51 34.25
C LEU A 548 -15.25 -9.15 32.83
N CYS A 549 -14.29 -9.90 32.28
CA CYS A 549 -13.50 -9.50 31.13
C CYS A 549 -13.62 -10.42 29.90
N ARG A 550 -14.45 -11.47 29.96
CA ARG A 550 -14.76 -12.28 28.76
C ARG A 550 -15.40 -11.44 27.65
N LEU A 551 -16.13 -10.38 28.00
CA LEU A 551 -16.60 -9.35 27.06
C LEU A 551 -15.43 -8.48 26.54
N LEU A 552 -14.50 -8.08 27.40
CA LEU A 552 -13.40 -7.15 27.11
C LEU A 552 -12.37 -7.65 26.10
N LEU A 553 -12.10 -8.95 26.07
CA LEU A 553 -11.24 -9.57 25.05
C LEU A 553 -12.00 -10.02 23.79
N SER A 554 -13.32 -10.18 23.89
CA SER A 554 -14.13 -10.66 22.78
C SER A 554 -14.35 -9.60 21.70
N ASN A 555 -13.41 -9.52 20.75
CA ASN A 555 -13.68 -9.00 19.41
C ASN A 555 -14.61 -9.95 18.60
N HIS A 556 -15.67 -10.49 19.22
CA HIS A 556 -16.60 -11.45 18.63
C HIS A 556 -17.37 -10.88 17.42
N TYR A 557 -17.48 -9.55 17.31
CA TYR A 557 -18.20 -8.89 16.22
C TYR A 557 -17.53 -9.07 14.84
N LEU A 558 -16.20 -9.24 14.79
CA LEU A 558 -15.47 -9.61 13.56
C LEU A 558 -15.90 -10.99 13.05
N PHE A 559 -15.99 -11.96 13.95
CA PHE A 559 -16.26 -13.36 13.61
C PHE A 559 -17.74 -13.66 13.34
N SER A 560 -18.66 -12.88 13.92
CA SER A 560 -20.09 -12.98 13.58
C SER A 560 -20.37 -12.64 12.11
N LEU A 561 -19.75 -11.58 11.59
CA LEU A 561 -19.93 -11.14 10.20
C LEU A 561 -19.17 -12.03 9.21
N LEU A 562 -17.93 -12.44 9.53
CA LEU A 562 -17.16 -13.36 8.68
C LEU A 562 -17.85 -14.72 8.47
N ARG A 563 -18.71 -15.16 9.40
CA ARG A 563 -19.47 -16.42 9.28
C ARG A 563 -20.38 -16.48 8.04
N HIS A 564 -20.81 -15.33 7.51
CA HIS A 564 -21.69 -15.25 6.33
C HIS A 564 -20.97 -15.36 4.97
N LEU A 565 -19.64 -15.39 4.91
CA LEU A 565 -18.88 -15.72 3.69
C LEU A 565 -18.68 -17.24 3.53
N HIS A 566 -19.73 -18.02 3.81
CA HIS A 566 -19.76 -19.46 3.58
C HIS A 566 -20.03 -19.82 2.11
N LEU A 567 -18.99 -19.68 1.30
CA LEU A 567 -18.73 -20.63 0.21
C LEU A 567 -17.56 -21.49 0.68
N ALA A 568 -17.85 -22.71 1.13
CA ALA A 568 -16.87 -23.59 1.74
C ALA A 568 -15.86 -24.08 0.68
N THR A 569 -14.69 -23.47 0.65
CA THR A 569 -13.56 -23.89 -0.17
C THR A 569 -12.44 -24.36 0.74
N GLN A 570 -12.20 -25.67 0.84
CA GLN A 570 -11.05 -26.19 1.58
C GLN A 570 -9.76 -25.68 0.95
N LEU A 571 -9.08 -24.76 1.64
CA LEU A 571 -7.83 -24.19 1.16
C LEU A 571 -6.74 -25.25 1.18
N ALA A 572 -6.33 -25.70 0.00
CA ALA A 572 -5.28 -26.69 -0.16
C ALA A 572 -3.97 -26.22 0.45
N ASN A 573 -3.31 -27.13 1.17
CA ASN A 573 -1.98 -27.02 1.73
C ASN A 573 -0.90 -26.82 0.67
N VAL A 574 0.15 -26.15 1.11
CA VAL A 574 0.89 -25.24 0.24
C VAL A 574 2.43 -25.62 0.34
N LEU A 575 3.47 -25.00 -0.32
CA LEU A 575 4.96 -25.36 -0.49
C LEU A 575 5.51 -25.51 -1.97
N VAL A 576 6.27 -24.55 -2.51
CA VAL A 576 6.69 -24.27 -3.93
C VAL A 576 8.21 -24.41 -4.19
N LEU A 577 8.64 -25.39 -4.99
CA LEU A 577 10.06 -25.62 -5.22
C LEU A 577 10.65 -24.50 -6.09
N ALA A 578 11.73 -23.86 -5.64
CA ALA A 578 12.60 -23.03 -6.47
C ALA A 578 13.73 -23.88 -7.06
N GLY A 579 14.30 -23.44 -8.20
CA GLY A 579 15.45 -24.10 -8.82
C GLY A 579 16.79 -23.55 -8.33
N ASP A 580 17.89 -24.07 -8.88
CA ASP A 580 19.27 -23.61 -8.60
C ASP A 580 19.59 -22.20 -9.16
N ARG A 581 18.56 -21.48 -9.62
CA ARG A 581 18.59 -20.13 -10.22
C ARG A 581 17.29 -19.40 -9.85
N TRP A 582 17.28 -18.08 -10.05
CA TRP A 582 16.36 -17.09 -9.46
C TRP A 582 14.89 -17.13 -9.95
N TYR A 583 14.28 -18.30 -10.04
CA TYR A 583 12.87 -18.49 -10.44
C TYR A 583 12.20 -19.66 -9.71
N ILE A 584 10.88 -19.64 -9.66
CA ILE A 584 10.06 -20.73 -9.12
C ILE A 584 9.94 -21.84 -10.15
N LYS A 585 10.24 -23.08 -9.73
CA LYS A 585 10.27 -24.27 -10.59
C LYS A 585 8.95 -25.05 -10.56
N ASP A 586 8.42 -25.38 -9.38
CA ASP A 586 7.21 -26.21 -9.23
C ASP A 586 6.23 -25.60 -8.20
N ILE A 587 4.94 -25.49 -8.52
CA ILE A 587 3.82 -25.21 -7.62
C ILE A 587 2.98 -26.47 -7.42
N ILE A 588 3.05 -27.09 -6.25
CA ILE A 588 2.14 -28.19 -5.84
C ILE A 588 0.76 -27.60 -5.43
N ALA A 589 -0.25 -28.35 -4.97
CA ALA A 589 -1.30 -27.86 -4.04
C ALA A 589 -2.03 -29.06 -3.43
N ARG A 590 -1.92 -29.24 -2.11
CA ARG A 590 -2.34 -30.46 -1.40
C ARG A 590 -3.69 -30.28 -0.71
N LEU A 591 -4.73 -30.92 -1.24
CA LEU A 591 -5.99 -31.06 -0.52
C LEU A 591 -5.89 -32.27 0.41
N ASP A 592 -6.10 -32.07 1.71
CA ASP A 592 -6.21 -33.14 2.71
C ASP A 592 -7.70 -33.44 2.94
N VAL A 593 -8.17 -34.59 2.44
CA VAL A 593 -9.56 -35.01 2.57
C VAL A 593 -9.84 -35.33 4.04
N THR A 594 -10.76 -34.58 4.63
CA THR A 594 -11.06 -34.64 6.07
C THR A 594 -12.35 -35.38 6.40
N ASP A 595 -13.35 -35.34 5.51
CA ASP A 595 -14.66 -35.96 5.70
C ASP A 595 -14.61 -37.51 5.71
N PRO A 596 -15.34 -38.22 6.59
CA PRO A 596 -15.30 -39.69 6.66
C PRO A 596 -15.86 -40.41 5.43
N GLU A 597 -16.94 -39.92 4.83
CA GLU A 597 -17.57 -40.56 3.67
C GLU A 597 -16.76 -40.28 2.40
N GLU A 598 -16.24 -39.06 2.25
CA GLU A 598 -15.31 -38.72 1.17
C GLU A 598 -13.99 -39.52 1.26
N LYS A 599 -13.46 -39.76 2.46
CA LYS A 599 -12.31 -40.67 2.68
C LYS A 599 -12.60 -42.08 2.19
N ILE A 600 -13.77 -42.63 2.53
CA ILE A 600 -14.19 -43.97 2.10
C ILE A 600 -14.33 -44.01 0.58
N SER A 601 -14.94 -42.98 -0.02
CA SER A 601 -15.07 -42.83 -1.49
C SER A 601 -13.70 -42.77 -2.19
N LEU A 602 -12.78 -41.92 -1.70
CA LEU A 602 -11.43 -41.78 -2.25
C LEU A 602 -10.60 -43.06 -2.09
N ALA A 603 -10.70 -43.74 -0.95
CA ALA A 603 -10.04 -45.03 -0.70
C ALA A 603 -10.63 -46.15 -1.58
N GLY A 604 -11.95 -46.17 -1.75
CA GLY A 604 -12.72 -47.10 -2.58
C GLY A 604 -12.53 -46.94 -4.10
N GLY A 605 -11.70 -45.98 -4.53
CA GLY A 605 -11.29 -45.83 -5.92
C GLY A 605 -12.01 -44.73 -6.72
N ALA A 606 -12.80 -43.86 -6.06
CA ALA A 606 -13.54 -42.79 -6.72
C ALA A 606 -12.72 -41.99 -7.74
N LYS A 607 -13.37 -41.61 -8.85
CA LYS A 607 -12.75 -40.79 -9.89
C LYS A 607 -12.36 -39.43 -9.31
N VAL A 608 -11.09 -39.06 -9.48
CA VAL A 608 -10.61 -37.71 -9.19
C VAL A 608 -10.47 -36.97 -10.52
N SER A 609 -10.96 -35.74 -10.57
CA SER A 609 -10.77 -34.83 -11.71
C SER A 609 -10.55 -33.39 -11.24
N MET A 610 -9.97 -32.58 -12.11
CA MET A 610 -9.66 -31.17 -11.87
C MET A 610 -10.13 -30.35 -13.08
N GLN A 611 -10.57 -29.12 -12.82
CA GLN A 611 -10.93 -28.13 -13.81
C GLN A 611 -10.50 -26.74 -13.31
N LEU A 612 -9.88 -25.91 -14.14
CA LEU A 612 -9.53 -24.53 -13.78
C LEU A 612 -10.80 -23.64 -13.79
N GLU A 613 -11.22 -23.11 -12.62
CA GLU A 613 -12.36 -22.17 -12.52
C GLU A 613 -11.94 -20.74 -12.87
N GLY A 614 -10.71 -20.40 -12.48
CA GLY A 614 -10.10 -19.10 -12.60
C GLY A 614 -8.58 -19.25 -12.61
N PRO A 615 -7.85 -18.23 -13.03
CA PRO A 615 -6.48 -18.45 -13.51
C PRO A 615 -5.46 -18.61 -12.36
N CYS A 616 -5.92 -18.41 -11.11
CA CYS A 616 -5.26 -18.75 -9.84
C CYS A 616 -6.07 -19.78 -9.00
N ARG A 617 -7.04 -20.50 -9.60
CA ARG A 617 -8.06 -21.26 -8.84
C ARG A 617 -8.65 -22.44 -9.64
N LEU A 618 -8.51 -23.65 -9.12
CA LEU A 618 -9.09 -24.86 -9.71
C LEU A 618 -10.16 -25.49 -8.83
N ARG A 619 -11.16 -26.07 -9.46
CA ARG A 619 -12.11 -27.02 -8.89
C ARG A 619 -11.47 -28.40 -8.92
N LEU A 620 -11.63 -29.15 -7.84
CA LEU A 620 -11.21 -30.55 -7.74
C LEU A 620 -12.39 -31.38 -7.26
N SER A 621 -12.74 -32.43 -8.01
CA SER A 621 -13.89 -33.30 -7.70
C SER A 621 -13.43 -34.73 -7.41
N ILE A 622 -14.08 -35.36 -6.43
CA ILE A 622 -13.78 -36.70 -5.88
C ILE A 622 -15.09 -37.48 -5.85
N GLY A 623 -15.42 -38.17 -6.94
CA GLY A 623 -16.79 -38.63 -7.16
C GLY A 623 -17.74 -37.43 -7.20
N ASP A 624 -18.77 -37.44 -6.33
CA ASP A 624 -19.76 -36.36 -6.23
C ASP A 624 -19.29 -35.16 -5.37
N TYR A 625 -18.24 -35.34 -4.57
CA TYR A 625 -17.66 -34.28 -3.73
C TYR A 625 -16.87 -33.28 -4.59
N THR A 626 -16.90 -32.00 -4.22
CA THR A 626 -16.24 -30.92 -4.98
C THR A 626 -15.64 -29.87 -4.04
N HIS A 627 -14.38 -29.55 -4.30
CA HIS A 627 -13.57 -28.54 -3.58
C HIS A 627 -13.06 -27.48 -4.55
N ALA A 628 -12.66 -26.33 -4.03
CA ALA A 628 -11.92 -25.33 -4.80
C ALA A 628 -10.58 -25.01 -4.11
N VAL A 629 -9.53 -25.00 -4.92
CA VAL A 629 -8.12 -25.00 -4.54
C VAL A 629 -7.45 -23.76 -5.15
N SER A 630 -6.89 -22.92 -4.29
CA SER A 630 -6.21 -21.69 -4.69
C SER A 630 -4.73 -21.93 -4.98
N ILE A 631 -4.24 -21.37 -6.08
CA ILE A 631 -2.83 -21.30 -6.45
C ILE A 631 -2.42 -19.83 -6.33
N PRO A 632 -1.35 -19.46 -5.60
CA PRO A 632 -1.01 -18.05 -5.37
C PRO A 632 -0.50 -17.33 -6.63
N PHE A 633 -0.11 -18.09 -7.66
CA PHE A 633 0.28 -17.59 -8.96
C PHE A 633 -0.60 -18.15 -10.07
N PRO A 634 -0.64 -17.43 -11.22
CA PRO A 634 -0.95 -18.02 -12.52
C PRO A 634 -0.54 -19.48 -12.69
N ALA A 635 -1.43 -20.31 -13.22
CA ALA A 635 -1.14 -21.71 -13.56
C ALA A 635 -1.85 -22.15 -14.85
N LYS A 636 -1.16 -22.97 -15.64
CA LYS A 636 -1.68 -23.54 -16.88
C LYS A 636 -2.30 -24.91 -16.63
N GLU A 637 -3.56 -25.11 -17.03
CA GLU A 637 -4.32 -26.34 -16.78
C GLU A 637 -3.65 -27.63 -17.31
N SER A 638 -2.97 -27.58 -18.48
CA SER A 638 -2.22 -28.75 -19.00
C SER A 638 -1.02 -29.16 -18.16
N ASP A 639 -0.49 -28.22 -17.38
CA ASP A 639 0.74 -28.39 -16.63
C ASP A 639 0.42 -28.83 -15.19
N VAL A 640 -0.84 -28.69 -14.77
CA VAL A 640 -1.41 -29.21 -13.52
C VAL A 640 -1.55 -30.74 -13.56
N ARG A 641 -0.86 -31.43 -12.65
CA ARG A 641 -0.80 -32.89 -12.52
C ARG A 641 -1.29 -33.34 -11.16
N LEU A 642 -2.29 -34.21 -11.11
CA LEU A 642 -2.81 -34.75 -9.85
C LEU A 642 -1.98 -35.94 -9.35
N ARG A 643 -1.61 -35.93 -8.07
CA ARG A 643 -1.03 -37.06 -7.32
C ARG A 643 -2.03 -37.50 -6.25
N VAL A 644 -2.69 -38.64 -6.44
CA VAL A 644 -3.81 -39.09 -5.59
C VAL A 644 -3.33 -40.13 -4.57
N ALA A 645 -3.20 -39.74 -3.30
CA ALA A 645 -2.72 -40.60 -2.22
C ALA A 645 -3.88 -41.28 -1.47
N ARG A 646 -4.61 -42.18 -2.16
CA ARG A 646 -5.86 -42.82 -1.66
C ARG A 646 -5.76 -43.39 -0.24
N LYS A 647 -4.67 -44.09 0.10
CA LYS A 647 -4.46 -44.68 1.45
C LYS A 647 -4.24 -43.65 2.56
N SER A 648 -3.73 -42.46 2.20
CA SER A 648 -3.36 -41.40 3.13
C SER A 648 -4.35 -40.22 3.09
N SER A 649 -5.45 -40.34 2.35
CA SER A 649 -6.54 -39.36 2.25
C SER A 649 -6.11 -37.95 1.83
N TYR A 650 -5.17 -37.82 0.88
CA TYR A 650 -4.80 -36.51 0.32
C TYR A 650 -4.56 -36.55 -1.19
N ILE A 651 -4.61 -35.39 -1.83
CA ILE A 651 -4.38 -35.20 -3.26
C ILE A 651 -3.50 -33.98 -3.48
N GLU A 652 -2.38 -34.13 -4.18
CA GLU A 652 -1.54 -33.00 -4.59
C GLU A 652 -1.77 -32.59 -6.05
N THR A 653 -1.69 -31.29 -6.32
CA THR A 653 -2.04 -30.67 -7.61
C THR A 653 -0.84 -29.89 -8.15
N VAL A 654 -0.01 -30.50 -8.99
CA VAL A 654 1.35 -30.04 -9.29
C VAL A 654 1.44 -29.39 -10.67
N THR A 655 1.71 -28.08 -10.70
CA THR A 655 1.92 -27.22 -11.87
C THR A 655 3.25 -26.47 -11.73
N THR A 656 3.55 -25.56 -12.64
CA THR A 656 4.54 -24.47 -12.49
C THR A 656 3.77 -23.13 -12.42
N PRO A 657 4.42 -21.99 -12.07
CA PRO A 657 3.83 -20.68 -12.30
C PRO A 657 3.77 -20.43 -13.81
N TYR A 658 2.71 -19.79 -14.30
CA TYR A 658 2.62 -19.41 -15.71
C TYR A 658 3.83 -18.56 -16.11
N GLN A 659 4.67 -19.13 -16.96
CA GLN A 659 5.73 -18.43 -17.64
C GLN A 659 5.15 -17.78 -18.90
N PRO A 660 5.56 -16.55 -19.28
CA PRO A 660 4.94 -15.85 -20.41
C PRO A 660 4.97 -16.64 -21.72
N TRP A 661 6.02 -17.45 -21.93
CA TRP A 661 6.22 -18.29 -23.12
C TRP A 661 5.41 -19.60 -23.16
N TYR A 662 4.47 -19.82 -22.24
CA TYR A 662 3.54 -20.96 -22.33
C TYR A 662 2.37 -20.65 -23.27
N ALA A 663 2.11 -21.52 -24.25
CA ALA A 663 0.93 -21.42 -25.10
C ALA A 663 -0.37 -21.67 -24.28
N GLY A 664 -1.01 -20.58 -23.84
CA GLY A 664 -2.26 -20.51 -23.08
C GLY A 664 -2.07 -20.74 -21.56
N GLY A 665 -2.66 -19.89 -20.70
CA GLY A 665 -2.64 -20.13 -19.24
C GLY A 665 -2.73 -18.97 -18.25
N TYR A 666 -3.08 -17.74 -18.65
CA TYR A 666 -3.59 -16.75 -17.68
C TYR A 666 -4.53 -15.72 -18.32
N PRO A 667 -5.77 -15.65 -17.81
CA PRO A 667 -6.99 -16.21 -18.45
C PRO A 667 -6.83 -16.89 -19.84
N PRO A 668 -7.92 -17.21 -20.58
CA PRO A 668 -7.83 -17.50 -22.03
C PRO A 668 -7.45 -16.26 -22.86
N SER A 669 -7.47 -15.06 -22.26
CA SER A 669 -6.89 -13.82 -22.80
C SER A 669 -5.89 -13.26 -21.79
N PRO A 670 -4.65 -12.89 -22.18
CA PRO A 670 -3.72 -12.13 -21.34
C PRO A 670 -4.23 -10.73 -20.98
N PHE A 671 -5.24 -10.23 -21.71
CA PHE A 671 -5.90 -8.95 -21.49
C PHE A 671 -7.41 -9.21 -21.28
N PRO A 672 -7.82 -9.73 -20.11
CA PRO A 672 -9.21 -10.07 -19.84
C PRO A 672 -10.09 -8.82 -19.64
N ILE A 673 -11.27 -8.87 -20.24
CA ILE A 673 -12.33 -7.86 -20.11
C ILE A 673 -13.49 -8.48 -19.32
N LEU A 674 -13.84 -7.89 -18.18
CA LEU A 674 -14.99 -8.28 -17.37
C LEU A 674 -16.25 -7.65 -17.97
N LEU A 675 -17.30 -8.41 -18.29
CA LEU A 675 -18.38 -7.98 -19.19
C LEU A 675 -19.52 -7.14 -18.56
N ASN A 676 -19.56 -6.95 -17.24
CA ASN A 676 -20.71 -6.38 -16.54
C ASN A 676 -20.38 -5.11 -15.72
N PRO A 677 -20.24 -3.93 -16.36
CA PRO A 677 -20.14 -3.68 -17.80
C PRO A 677 -18.72 -3.99 -18.33
N PRO A 678 -18.51 -4.09 -19.66
CA PRO A 678 -17.20 -4.39 -20.25
C PRO A 678 -16.13 -3.39 -19.78
N ARG A 679 -15.08 -3.91 -19.12
CA ARG A 679 -13.95 -3.16 -18.57
C ARG A 679 -12.70 -4.04 -18.49
N PRO A 680 -11.48 -3.52 -18.72
CA PRO A 680 -10.25 -4.29 -18.57
C PRO A 680 -10.01 -4.63 -17.08
N TRP A 681 -9.45 -5.80 -16.80
CA TRP A 681 -9.05 -6.16 -15.42
C TRP A 681 -7.66 -5.62 -15.08
N ASN A 682 -6.67 -5.94 -15.92
CA ASN A 682 -5.24 -5.78 -15.64
C ASN A 682 -4.59 -4.57 -16.32
N VAL A 683 -5.39 -3.65 -16.88
CA VAL A 683 -4.94 -2.41 -17.52
C VAL A 683 -5.77 -1.27 -16.94
N HIS A 684 -5.13 -0.22 -16.41
CA HIS A 684 -5.83 0.90 -15.78
C HIS A 684 -6.50 1.81 -16.80
N HIS A 685 -7.74 2.25 -16.51
CA HIS A 685 -8.45 3.24 -17.32
C HIS A 685 -7.67 4.55 -17.39
N ILE A 686 -7.65 5.19 -18.57
CA ILE A 686 -6.99 6.47 -18.79
C ILE A 686 -7.91 7.47 -19.54
N PRO A 687 -8.02 8.72 -19.07
CA PRO A 687 -8.76 9.76 -19.77
C PRO A 687 -7.88 10.44 -20.83
N LEU A 688 -7.72 9.82 -22.01
CA LEU A 688 -6.80 10.26 -23.09
C LEU A 688 -6.78 11.78 -23.31
N ASP A 689 -7.94 12.44 -23.42
CA ASP A 689 -8.04 13.87 -23.71
C ASP A 689 -7.43 14.78 -22.63
N LYS A 690 -7.34 14.27 -21.39
CA LYS A 690 -6.70 14.95 -20.24
C LYS A 690 -5.20 14.65 -20.15
N LEU A 691 -4.69 13.61 -20.83
CA LEU A 691 -3.27 13.30 -20.84
C LEU A 691 -2.50 14.29 -21.74
N PRO A 692 -1.32 14.79 -21.30
CA PRO A 692 -0.52 15.75 -22.07
C PRO A 692 -0.02 15.14 -23.38
N LEU A 693 -0.01 15.94 -24.45
CA LEU A 693 0.65 15.59 -25.72
C LEU A 693 2.15 15.77 -25.59
N ILE A 694 2.93 14.77 -26.01
CA ILE A 694 4.39 14.86 -26.07
C ILE A 694 4.78 15.44 -27.43
N GLU A 695 5.52 16.56 -27.44
CA GLU A 695 6.04 17.13 -28.66
C GLU A 695 7.33 16.42 -29.10
N LEU A 696 7.23 15.58 -30.12
CA LEU A 696 8.37 14.81 -30.63
C LEU A 696 9.27 15.63 -31.58
N SER A 697 9.24 16.97 -31.55
CA SER A 697 10.00 17.82 -32.48
C SER A 697 11.52 17.82 -32.19
N ASP A 698 11.89 17.61 -30.93
CA ASP A 698 13.27 17.46 -30.45
C ASP A 698 13.68 15.97 -30.47
N THR A 699 14.31 15.52 -31.55
CA THR A 699 14.71 14.10 -31.73
C THR A 699 15.76 13.67 -30.70
N GLU A 700 16.72 14.54 -30.36
CA GLU A 700 17.77 14.25 -29.36
C GLU A 700 17.13 13.97 -27.98
N ALA A 701 16.12 14.75 -27.60
CA ALA A 701 15.34 14.50 -26.40
C ALA A 701 14.57 13.15 -26.46
N MET A 702 13.97 12.80 -27.61
CA MET A 702 13.25 11.53 -27.76
C MET A 702 14.18 10.31 -27.64
N GLU A 703 15.34 10.34 -28.31
CA GLU A 703 16.39 9.33 -28.17
C GLU A 703 16.86 9.19 -26.71
N THR A 704 16.95 10.32 -26.00
CA THR A 704 17.48 10.39 -24.63
C THR A 704 16.56 9.78 -23.56
N TYR A 705 15.23 9.72 -23.77
CA TYR A 705 14.32 9.12 -22.77
C TYR A 705 13.24 8.16 -23.29
N ILE A 706 12.75 8.29 -24.53
CA ILE A 706 11.74 7.34 -25.04
C ILE A 706 12.41 6.02 -25.41
N LEU A 707 13.53 6.04 -26.16
CA LEU A 707 14.21 4.79 -26.54
C LEU A 707 14.72 3.98 -25.33
N PRO A 708 15.28 4.58 -24.25
CA PRO A 708 15.57 3.87 -23.01
C PRO A 708 14.33 3.28 -22.33
N HIS A 709 13.19 3.98 -22.31
CA HIS A 709 11.94 3.45 -21.75
C HIS A 709 11.41 2.27 -22.59
N MET A 710 11.51 2.35 -23.91
CA MET A 710 11.17 1.26 -24.83
C MET A 710 12.14 0.07 -24.73
N ALA A 711 13.42 0.30 -24.42
CA ALA A 711 14.37 -0.78 -24.14
C ALA A 711 14.05 -1.51 -22.83
N LEU A 712 13.47 -0.82 -21.83
CA LEU A 712 13.03 -1.40 -20.56
C LEU A 712 11.69 -2.14 -20.64
N GLN A 713 10.98 -2.07 -21.78
CA GLN A 713 9.81 -2.91 -22.08
C GLN A 713 10.16 -4.41 -22.01
N HIS A 714 11.38 -4.73 -22.45
CA HIS A 714 11.90 -6.08 -22.64
C HIS A 714 12.83 -6.50 -21.50
N SER A 715 12.68 -7.73 -21.02
CA SER A 715 13.58 -8.33 -20.04
C SER A 715 14.97 -8.61 -20.64
N ASP A 716 15.94 -8.88 -19.77
CA ASP A 716 17.29 -9.31 -20.14
C ASP A 716 17.33 -10.62 -20.96
N ARG A 717 16.25 -11.43 -20.93
CA ARG A 717 16.07 -12.56 -21.84
C ARG A 717 15.52 -12.08 -23.18
N GLU A 718 14.42 -11.35 -23.16
CA GLU A 718 13.74 -10.84 -24.36
C GLU A 718 14.70 -10.01 -25.23
N ARG A 719 15.52 -9.13 -24.63
CA ARG A 719 16.55 -8.36 -25.36
C ARG A 719 17.60 -9.24 -26.03
N LYS A 720 18.06 -10.33 -25.39
CA LYS A 720 19.01 -11.28 -26.00
C LYS A 720 18.42 -12.04 -27.18
N ILE A 721 17.10 -12.23 -27.16
CA ILE A 721 16.34 -12.91 -28.19
C ILE A 721 16.04 -11.96 -29.36
N MET A 722 15.65 -10.71 -29.06
CA MET A 722 15.35 -9.65 -30.04
C MET A 722 16.54 -9.31 -30.95
N PHE A 723 17.79 -9.53 -30.49
CA PHE A 723 19.01 -9.30 -31.28
C PHE A 723 19.61 -10.58 -31.91
N ASP A 724 18.90 -11.72 -31.90
CA ASP A 724 19.30 -12.91 -32.68
C ASP A 724 18.59 -12.88 -34.06
N PRO A 725 19.31 -12.68 -35.18
CA PRO A 725 18.71 -12.57 -36.50
C PRO A 725 18.11 -13.89 -37.04
N ASN A 726 18.29 -15.01 -36.33
CA ASN A 726 17.72 -16.32 -36.69
C ASN A 726 16.48 -16.67 -35.85
N TYR A 727 16.09 -15.82 -34.88
CA TYR A 727 15.04 -16.13 -33.95
C TYR A 727 13.65 -15.72 -34.47
N VAL A 728 12.73 -16.69 -34.50
CA VAL A 728 11.30 -16.45 -34.72
C VAL A 728 10.56 -16.47 -33.38
N PRO A 729 9.79 -15.43 -33.03
CA PRO A 729 8.93 -15.42 -31.85
C PRO A 729 8.02 -16.65 -31.75
N ARG A 730 8.11 -17.34 -30.61
CA ARG A 730 7.20 -18.45 -30.24
C ARG A 730 6.27 -18.10 -29.07
N ASP A 731 6.38 -16.87 -28.59
CA ASP A 731 5.61 -16.29 -27.50
C ASP A 731 4.88 -15.07 -28.08
N HIS A 732 3.54 -15.13 -28.10
CA HIS A 732 2.72 -14.07 -28.69
C HIS A 732 2.80 -12.75 -27.90
N ILE A 733 3.17 -12.77 -26.61
CA ILE A 733 3.39 -11.56 -25.81
C ILE A 733 4.74 -10.93 -26.17
N HIS A 734 5.77 -11.73 -26.41
CA HIS A 734 7.05 -11.21 -26.92
C HIS A 734 6.89 -10.64 -28.34
N ALA A 735 6.16 -11.33 -29.22
CA ALA A 735 5.83 -10.83 -30.55
C ALA A 735 5.04 -9.51 -30.50
N LEU A 736 3.98 -9.45 -29.69
CA LEU A 736 3.19 -8.24 -29.45
C LEU A 736 4.04 -7.10 -28.89
N LYS A 737 4.97 -7.37 -27.96
CA LYS A 737 5.92 -6.38 -27.46
C LYS A 737 6.80 -5.83 -28.58
N VAL A 738 7.38 -6.69 -29.42
CA VAL A 738 8.24 -6.30 -30.55
C VAL A 738 7.45 -5.47 -31.57
N GLY A 739 6.24 -5.89 -31.93
CA GLY A 739 5.38 -5.12 -32.84
C GLY A 739 4.97 -3.76 -32.29
N ILE A 740 4.64 -3.65 -30.99
CA ILE A 740 4.42 -2.36 -30.31
C ILE A 740 5.72 -1.52 -30.29
N ASN A 741 6.88 -2.15 -30.15
CA ASN A 741 8.18 -1.46 -30.17
C ASN A 741 8.45 -0.85 -31.54
N ILE A 742 8.25 -1.60 -32.63
CA ILE A 742 8.34 -1.13 -34.03
C ILE A 742 7.36 0.03 -34.27
N LEU A 743 6.07 -0.15 -33.92
CA LEU A 743 5.05 0.89 -34.08
C LEU A 743 5.33 2.18 -33.30
N ILE A 744 6.12 2.13 -32.22
CA ILE A 744 6.51 3.32 -31.45
C ILE A 744 7.81 3.91 -31.99
N HIS A 745 8.80 3.08 -32.34
CA HIS A 745 10.10 3.48 -32.86
C HIS A 745 9.94 4.25 -34.18
N ASP A 746 9.32 3.64 -35.18
CA ASP A 746 9.24 4.19 -36.53
C ASP A 746 8.20 5.34 -36.61
N TYR A 747 7.31 5.42 -35.63
CA TYR A 747 6.45 6.57 -35.40
C TYR A 747 7.18 7.78 -34.81
N ILE A 748 8.29 7.58 -34.08
CA ILE A 748 9.21 8.65 -33.70
C ILE A 748 10.03 9.09 -34.92
N ASP A 749 10.53 8.18 -35.74
CA ASP A 749 11.30 8.53 -36.95
C ASP A 749 10.44 9.17 -38.05
N GLY A 750 9.17 8.77 -38.16
CA GLY A 750 8.23 9.26 -39.17
C GLY A 750 7.82 10.74 -39.03
N SER A 751 7.30 11.29 -40.12
CA SER A 751 6.75 12.67 -40.19
C SER A 751 5.45 12.87 -39.39
N ALA A 752 4.85 11.79 -38.88
CA ALA A 752 3.51 11.75 -38.31
C ALA A 752 3.43 12.07 -36.80
N ARG A 753 4.43 12.77 -36.25
CA ARG A 753 4.64 13.12 -34.82
C ARG A 753 3.46 13.93 -34.19
N ARG A 754 2.30 13.31 -33.95
CA ARG A 754 1.04 14.01 -33.61
C ARG A 754 0.20 13.45 -32.45
N TRP A 755 0.24 12.16 -32.14
CA TRP A 755 -0.74 11.49 -31.25
C TRP A 755 -0.13 10.73 -30.05
N MET A 756 1.12 11.02 -29.65
CA MET A 756 1.70 10.44 -28.43
C MET A 756 1.41 11.30 -27.20
N ARG A 757 1.07 10.65 -26.08
CA ARG A 757 0.73 11.27 -24.81
C ARG A 757 1.50 10.65 -23.64
N SER A 758 1.64 11.41 -22.54
CA SER A 758 2.23 10.91 -21.29
C SER A 758 1.16 10.34 -20.35
N ASP A 759 1.31 9.07 -19.97
CA ASP A 759 0.55 8.42 -18.90
C ASP A 759 1.36 8.55 -17.59
N SER A 760 1.26 9.74 -16.98
CA SER A 760 2.00 10.07 -15.74
C SER A 760 1.66 9.17 -14.56
N SER A 761 0.50 8.51 -14.56
CA SER A 761 0.04 7.61 -13.50
C SER A 761 0.51 6.17 -13.72
N GLY A 762 0.54 5.70 -14.96
CA GLY A 762 1.20 4.44 -15.35
C GLY A 762 2.73 4.54 -15.46
N GLY A 763 3.29 5.75 -15.44
CA GLY A 763 4.72 6.01 -15.60
C GLY A 763 5.24 5.70 -17.01
N THR A 764 4.40 5.87 -18.04
CA THR A 764 4.71 5.46 -19.42
C THR A 764 4.13 6.41 -20.47
N ILE A 765 4.21 6.03 -21.74
CA ILE A 765 3.63 6.72 -22.89
C ILE A 765 2.40 5.98 -23.40
N VAL A 766 1.53 6.68 -24.11
CA VAL A 766 0.39 6.09 -24.82
C VAL A 766 0.19 6.75 -26.18
N LEU A 767 -0.08 5.94 -27.21
CA LEU A 767 -0.54 6.40 -28.51
C LEU A 767 -2.07 6.53 -28.47
N ASP A 768 -2.57 7.70 -28.88
CA ASP A 768 -3.99 8.02 -29.04
C ASP A 768 -4.41 7.59 -30.46
N THR A 769 -4.99 6.39 -30.58
CA THR A 769 -5.04 5.65 -31.84
C THR A 769 -6.47 5.42 -32.33
N ALA A 770 -6.70 5.58 -33.63
CA ALA A 770 -7.90 5.10 -34.32
C ALA A 770 -7.69 3.64 -34.77
N ILE A 771 -8.48 2.71 -34.25
CA ILE A 771 -8.45 1.29 -34.65
C ILE A 771 -9.63 1.00 -35.58
N ILE A 772 -9.34 0.52 -36.78
CA ILE A 772 -10.32 0.14 -37.81
C ILE A 772 -10.13 -1.35 -38.12
N PRO A 773 -11.04 -2.24 -37.68
CA PRO A 773 -10.99 -3.66 -38.06
C PRO A 773 -11.24 -3.81 -39.56
N VAL A 774 -10.32 -4.45 -40.29
CA VAL A 774 -10.55 -4.87 -41.68
C VAL A 774 -11.03 -6.32 -41.66
N THR A 775 -12.32 -6.53 -41.93
CA THR A 775 -12.99 -7.83 -41.82
C THR A 775 -13.36 -8.38 -43.20
N ASN A 776 -13.71 -9.66 -43.26
CA ASN A 776 -14.19 -10.30 -44.49
C ASN A 776 -15.44 -9.64 -45.06
N GLU A 777 -16.24 -8.97 -44.22
CA GLU A 777 -17.46 -8.25 -44.59
C GLU A 777 -17.17 -6.83 -45.09
N ASN A 778 -16.29 -6.08 -44.41
CA ASN A 778 -16.07 -4.66 -44.70
C ASN A 778 -14.89 -4.37 -45.66
N LYS A 779 -13.99 -5.33 -45.91
CA LYS A 779 -12.75 -5.13 -46.69
C LYS A 779 -12.98 -4.53 -48.09
N SER A 780 -14.10 -4.84 -48.74
CA SER A 780 -14.48 -4.30 -50.05
C SER A 780 -14.77 -2.79 -50.02
N THR A 781 -15.10 -2.24 -48.85
CA THR A 781 -15.35 -0.81 -48.61
C THR A 781 -14.16 -0.12 -47.95
N VAL A 782 -13.45 -0.82 -47.05
CA VAL A 782 -12.34 -0.23 -46.27
C VAL A 782 -11.01 -0.22 -47.02
N LEU A 783 -10.64 -1.28 -47.74
CA LEU A 783 -9.34 -1.33 -48.44
C LEU A 783 -9.17 -0.23 -49.52
N PRO A 784 -10.17 0.09 -50.37
CA PRO A 784 -10.03 1.15 -51.38
C PRO A 784 -9.88 2.57 -50.82
N LEU A 785 -10.12 2.75 -49.51
CA LEU A 785 -9.86 4.00 -48.80
C LEU A 785 -8.42 4.07 -48.24
N LEU A 786 -7.72 2.93 -48.17
CA LEU A 786 -6.33 2.81 -47.71
C LEU A 786 -5.31 2.94 -48.86
N ASP A 787 -5.55 2.32 -50.02
CA ASP A 787 -4.66 2.34 -51.19
C ASP A 787 -4.07 3.75 -51.53
N PRO A 788 -4.86 4.85 -51.52
CA PRO A 788 -4.38 6.17 -51.94
C PRO A 788 -3.51 6.90 -50.89
N ILE A 789 -3.36 6.34 -49.68
CA ILE A 789 -2.66 6.98 -48.57
C ILE A 789 -1.15 7.00 -48.84
N GLY A 790 -0.58 5.90 -49.34
CA GLY A 790 0.87 5.78 -49.58
C GLY A 790 1.37 6.69 -50.71
N GLU A 791 0.57 6.86 -51.76
CA GLU A 791 0.87 7.79 -52.87
C GLU A 791 0.89 9.26 -52.41
N SER A 792 0.20 9.58 -51.31
CA SER A 792 0.07 10.95 -50.78
C SER A 792 1.22 11.36 -49.85
N GLY A 793 2.29 10.55 -49.74
CA GLY A 793 3.43 10.82 -48.86
C GLY A 793 3.17 10.56 -47.36
N VAL A 794 2.06 9.87 -47.05
CA VAL A 794 1.74 9.43 -45.70
C VAL A 794 2.42 8.08 -45.45
N LEU A 795 3.10 7.94 -44.31
CA LEU A 795 3.80 6.71 -43.95
C LEU A 795 2.79 5.57 -43.68
N ILE A 796 2.59 4.70 -44.67
CA ILE A 796 1.98 3.38 -44.45
C ILE A 796 3.05 2.45 -43.85
N MET A 797 2.70 1.76 -42.78
CA MET A 797 3.54 0.76 -42.13
C MET A 797 2.85 -0.60 -42.10
N SER A 798 3.57 -1.64 -42.50
CA SER A 798 3.18 -3.04 -42.36
C SER A 798 4.02 -3.70 -41.28
N VAL A 799 3.40 -4.10 -40.17
CA VAL A 799 3.98 -5.08 -39.24
C VAL A 799 3.45 -6.44 -39.66
N ASP A 800 4.33 -7.31 -40.18
CA ASP A 800 3.96 -8.67 -40.60
C ASP A 800 3.72 -9.56 -39.38
N VAL A 801 2.45 -9.60 -38.94
CA VAL A 801 1.98 -10.43 -37.83
C VAL A 801 1.90 -11.89 -38.26
N GLN A 802 2.63 -12.79 -37.60
CA GLN A 802 2.64 -14.21 -37.97
C GLN A 802 1.36 -14.93 -37.53
N HIS A 803 1.02 -16.01 -38.23
CA HIS A 803 -0.24 -16.73 -38.01
C HIS A 803 -0.28 -17.34 -36.59
N GLY A 804 -1.20 -16.81 -35.75
CA GLY A 804 -1.30 -17.09 -34.31
C GLY A 804 -1.09 -15.85 -33.44
N GLU A 805 -0.21 -14.92 -33.83
CA GLU A 805 0.07 -13.68 -33.09
C GLU A 805 -1.11 -12.69 -33.13
N MET A 806 -1.91 -12.72 -34.21
CA MET A 806 -3.11 -11.89 -34.40
C MET A 806 -4.12 -12.01 -33.26
N GLY A 807 -4.23 -13.19 -32.63
CA GLY A 807 -5.08 -13.39 -31.46
C GLY A 807 -4.67 -12.53 -30.25
N ALA A 808 -3.37 -12.36 -30.01
CA ALA A 808 -2.86 -11.49 -28.94
C ALA A 808 -3.06 -10.01 -29.26
N TRP A 809 -2.90 -9.60 -30.52
CA TRP A 809 -3.25 -8.25 -30.98
C TRP A 809 -4.74 -7.94 -30.75
N LYS A 810 -5.64 -8.82 -31.17
CA LYS A 810 -7.09 -8.67 -30.97
C LYS A 810 -7.46 -8.52 -29.48
N GLN A 811 -6.88 -9.36 -28.62
CA GLN A 811 -7.05 -9.29 -27.16
C GLN A 811 -6.55 -7.98 -26.57
N TYR A 812 -5.35 -7.56 -26.97
CA TYR A 812 -4.73 -6.32 -26.51
C TYR A 812 -5.48 -5.07 -26.97
N LEU A 813 -5.84 -4.98 -28.26
CA LEU A 813 -6.54 -3.82 -28.82
C LEU A 813 -7.95 -3.65 -28.23
N ALA A 814 -8.70 -4.74 -28.00
CA ALA A 814 -9.97 -4.66 -27.30
C ALA A 814 -9.80 -4.10 -25.88
N ALA A 815 -8.77 -4.53 -25.14
CA ALA A 815 -8.48 -3.97 -23.82
C ALA A 815 -8.04 -2.50 -23.90
N CYS A 816 -7.22 -2.10 -24.88
CA CYS A 816 -6.83 -0.71 -25.13
C CYS A 816 -8.00 0.21 -25.50
N ILE A 817 -9.10 -0.33 -26.04
CA ILE A 817 -10.35 0.40 -26.29
C ILE A 817 -11.14 0.58 -25.00
N GLU A 818 -11.41 -0.51 -24.26
CA GLU A 818 -12.12 -0.42 -22.97
C GLU A 818 -11.35 0.42 -21.93
N ARG A 819 -10.01 0.47 -22.04
CA ARG A 819 -9.12 1.31 -21.24
C ARG A 819 -9.37 2.82 -21.42
N VAL A 820 -9.80 3.26 -22.61
CA VAL A 820 -9.94 4.70 -22.93
C VAL A 820 -11.39 5.13 -23.13
N ARG A 821 -12.33 4.19 -23.02
CA ARG A 821 -13.75 4.37 -23.25
C ARG A 821 -14.31 5.54 -22.43
N THR A 822 -14.90 6.51 -23.13
CA THR A 822 -15.64 7.65 -22.58
C THR A 822 -17.14 7.59 -22.89
N TRP A 823 -17.57 6.57 -23.66
CA TRP A 823 -18.93 6.35 -24.14
C TRP A 823 -19.54 5.07 -23.54
N THR A 824 -20.85 5.02 -23.40
CA THR A 824 -21.55 3.81 -22.92
C THR A 824 -21.57 2.70 -23.95
N HIS A 825 -21.62 1.45 -23.51
CA HIS A 825 -22.04 0.34 -24.36
C HIS A 825 -23.53 0.47 -24.71
N LYS A 826 -23.89 0.03 -25.92
CA LYS A 826 -25.29 -0.02 -26.40
C LYS A 826 -26.00 -1.25 -25.78
N PRO A 827 -27.33 -1.26 -25.63
CA PRO A 827 -28.06 -2.46 -25.19
C PRO A 827 -27.83 -3.68 -26.09
N GLU A 828 -27.55 -3.45 -27.37
CA GLU A 828 -27.26 -4.44 -28.41
C GLU A 828 -25.76 -4.76 -28.54
N CYS A 829 -24.95 -4.49 -27.50
CA CYS A 829 -23.50 -4.64 -27.54
C CYS A 829 -23.07 -6.08 -27.88
N GLU A 830 -22.20 -6.17 -28.89
CA GLU A 830 -21.74 -7.41 -29.49
C GLU A 830 -20.95 -8.27 -28.49
N TYR A 831 -20.21 -7.66 -27.56
CA TYR A 831 -19.56 -8.37 -26.46
C TYR A 831 -20.56 -9.03 -25.49
N GLN A 832 -21.72 -8.42 -25.29
CA GLN A 832 -22.77 -8.96 -24.43
C GLN A 832 -23.57 -10.05 -25.15
N ALA A 833 -23.85 -9.86 -26.45
CA ALA A 833 -24.47 -10.87 -27.30
C ALA A 833 -23.61 -12.12 -27.50
N ALA A 834 -22.29 -11.96 -27.67
CA ALA A 834 -21.34 -13.07 -27.77
C ALA A 834 -20.97 -13.70 -26.43
N GLY A 835 -21.25 -13.04 -25.30
CA GLY A 835 -20.84 -13.47 -23.97
C GLY A 835 -19.31 -13.44 -23.74
N GLN A 836 -18.55 -12.75 -24.60
CA GLN A 836 -17.09 -12.63 -24.53
C GLN A 836 -16.58 -11.33 -25.17
N ALA A 837 -15.39 -10.90 -24.75
CA ALA A 837 -14.64 -9.78 -25.33
C ALA A 837 -13.14 -10.16 -25.36
N PRO A 838 -12.45 -10.14 -26.51
CA PRO A 838 -12.93 -9.78 -27.87
C PRO A 838 -14.06 -10.65 -28.41
N ILE A 839 -14.76 -10.20 -29.45
CA ILE A 839 -15.89 -10.94 -30.08
C ILE A 839 -15.39 -12.27 -30.67
N SER A 840 -14.37 -12.22 -31.53
CA SER A 840 -13.69 -13.38 -32.10
C SER A 840 -12.18 -13.14 -32.23
N LEU A 841 -11.42 -14.24 -32.19
CA LEU A 841 -9.98 -14.28 -32.41
C LEU A 841 -9.59 -14.79 -33.80
N GLN A 842 -10.54 -15.23 -34.63
CA GLN A 842 -10.28 -15.78 -35.97
C GLN A 842 -9.80 -14.71 -36.97
N ASP A 843 -8.97 -15.11 -37.93
CA ASP A 843 -8.46 -14.20 -38.95
C ASP A 843 -9.58 -13.71 -39.89
N GLY A 844 -9.68 -12.39 -40.06
CA GLY A 844 -10.70 -11.74 -40.90
C GLY A 844 -12.12 -11.64 -40.31
N GLU A 845 -12.39 -12.19 -39.11
CA GLU A 845 -13.60 -11.87 -38.34
C GLU A 845 -13.40 -10.60 -37.50
N ASP A 846 -14.47 -9.93 -37.08
CA ASP A 846 -14.34 -8.81 -36.14
C ASP A 846 -13.99 -9.30 -34.72
N SER A 847 -13.39 -8.41 -33.95
CA SER A 847 -12.99 -8.62 -32.56
C SER A 847 -13.52 -7.53 -31.61
N ILE A 848 -14.03 -6.41 -32.14
CA ILE A 848 -14.35 -5.20 -31.38
C ILE A 848 -15.83 -4.82 -31.54
N CYS A 849 -16.48 -4.39 -30.46
CA CYS A 849 -17.88 -3.95 -30.49
C CYS A 849 -18.06 -2.61 -31.23
N ALA A 850 -19.05 -2.48 -32.11
CA ALA A 850 -19.35 -1.23 -32.83
C ALA A 850 -20.02 -0.17 -31.93
N CYS A 851 -19.96 -0.34 -30.61
CA CYS A 851 -20.38 0.65 -29.63
C CYS A 851 -19.52 1.92 -29.65
N GLY A 852 -18.25 1.85 -30.08
CA GLY A 852 -17.32 3.00 -30.15
C GLY A 852 -17.16 3.65 -31.52
N ASN A 853 -17.79 3.10 -32.56
CA ASN A 853 -17.54 3.51 -33.95
C ASN A 853 -17.88 4.99 -34.19
N GLY A 854 -16.90 5.74 -34.70
CA GLY A 854 -17.00 7.18 -34.98
C GLY A 854 -16.89 8.10 -33.76
N ILE A 855 -16.74 7.59 -32.53
CA ILE A 855 -16.76 8.40 -31.31
C ILE A 855 -15.37 8.95 -30.97
N GLY A 856 -15.28 10.28 -30.82
CA GLY A 856 -14.07 10.97 -30.36
C GLY A 856 -13.15 11.50 -31.47
N PHE A 857 -13.59 11.45 -32.73
CA PHE A 857 -12.79 11.81 -33.91
C PHE A 857 -13.13 13.18 -34.54
N GLU A 858 -13.70 14.10 -33.75
CA GLU A 858 -14.15 15.43 -34.22
C GLU A 858 -13.00 16.43 -34.48
N GLY A 859 -11.80 16.14 -33.96
CA GLY A 859 -10.62 16.99 -34.11
C GLY A 859 -10.03 16.96 -35.53
N LYS A 860 -9.50 18.11 -36.00
CA LYS A 860 -8.85 18.24 -37.32
C LYS A 860 -7.59 17.38 -37.45
N GLU A 861 -6.98 17.01 -36.33
CA GLU A 861 -5.86 16.09 -36.22
C GLU A 861 -6.18 14.66 -36.73
N TRP A 862 -7.45 14.31 -36.89
CA TRP A 862 -7.91 13.03 -37.46
C TRP A 862 -8.20 13.08 -38.98
N ILE A 863 -8.15 14.27 -39.59
CA ILE A 863 -8.34 14.46 -41.04
C ILE A 863 -7.20 15.37 -41.54
N PRO A 864 -5.96 14.87 -41.62
CA PRO A 864 -4.82 15.68 -42.01
C PRO A 864 -4.89 16.06 -43.50
N PRO A 865 -4.39 17.24 -43.93
CA PRO A 865 -4.40 17.68 -45.33
C PRO A 865 -3.80 16.69 -46.33
N GLU A 866 -2.80 15.92 -45.90
CA GLU A 866 -2.13 14.86 -46.63
C GLU A 866 -2.92 13.54 -46.72
N ALA A 867 -3.99 13.37 -45.94
CA ALA A 867 -4.84 12.16 -45.97
C ALA A 867 -6.35 12.48 -45.83
N PRO A 868 -6.95 13.32 -46.70
CA PRO A 868 -8.34 13.77 -46.55
C PRO A 868 -9.36 12.61 -46.63
N LYS A 869 -8.99 11.49 -47.25
CA LYS A 869 -9.82 10.27 -47.29
C LYS A 869 -10.02 9.61 -45.92
N TRP A 870 -9.20 9.92 -44.91
CA TRP A 870 -9.40 9.44 -43.54
C TRP A 870 -10.78 9.80 -42.99
N GLN A 871 -11.39 10.92 -43.41
CA GLN A 871 -12.77 11.27 -43.03
C GLN A 871 -13.80 10.17 -43.34
N GLN A 872 -13.56 9.36 -44.37
CA GLN A 872 -14.44 8.24 -44.78
C GLN A 872 -14.16 6.96 -43.98
N LEU A 873 -13.00 6.88 -43.31
CA LEU A 873 -12.59 5.77 -42.45
C LEU A 873 -13.02 5.95 -40.99
N LEU A 874 -13.08 7.19 -40.48
CA LEU A 874 -13.45 7.49 -39.09
C LEU A 874 -14.80 6.87 -38.64
N PRO A 875 -15.87 6.75 -39.47
CA PRO A 875 -17.10 6.06 -39.09
C PRO A 875 -16.93 4.56 -38.75
N TYR A 876 -15.83 3.93 -39.19
CA TYR A 876 -15.47 2.55 -38.89
C TYR A 876 -14.39 2.43 -37.81
N ALA A 877 -13.86 3.55 -37.32
CA ALA A 877 -12.82 3.59 -36.31
C ALA A 877 -13.43 3.57 -34.89
N THR A 878 -12.78 2.86 -33.97
CA THR A 878 -12.97 3.02 -32.52
C THR A 878 -11.65 3.47 -31.88
N ARG A 879 -11.73 4.37 -30.90
CA ARG A 879 -10.54 5.01 -30.28
C ARG A 879 -9.90 4.11 -29.22
N ALA A 880 -8.57 4.03 -29.21
CA ALA A 880 -7.78 3.14 -28.34
C ALA A 880 -6.56 3.85 -27.74
N GLY A 881 -6.08 3.38 -26.59
CA GLY A 881 -4.84 3.85 -25.93
C GLY A 881 -3.76 2.77 -25.86
N VAL A 882 -2.88 2.73 -26.86
CA VAL A 882 -1.80 1.74 -26.99
C VAL A 882 -0.55 2.17 -26.21
N SER A 883 -0.09 1.35 -25.27
CA SER A 883 1.10 1.59 -24.43
C SER A 883 2.09 0.42 -24.46
N PRO A 884 3.39 0.64 -24.21
CA PRO A 884 4.37 -0.44 -24.11
C PRO A 884 4.02 -1.40 -22.96
N ILE A 885 4.20 -2.70 -23.18
CA ILE A 885 3.90 -3.76 -22.21
C ILE A 885 5.20 -4.16 -21.49
N PHE A 886 5.32 -3.82 -20.21
CA PHE A 886 6.55 -4.04 -19.44
C PHE A 886 6.68 -5.47 -18.89
N SER A 887 7.91 -6.00 -18.91
CA SER A 887 8.25 -7.23 -18.20
C SER A 887 8.20 -7.06 -16.67
N VAL A 888 7.72 -8.09 -15.99
CA VAL A 888 7.42 -8.07 -14.55
C VAL A 888 8.70 -8.32 -13.73
N PRO A 889 9.22 -7.34 -12.96
CA PRO A 889 10.58 -7.44 -12.39
C PRO A 889 10.79 -8.52 -11.32
N TYR A 890 9.71 -9.12 -10.78
CA TYR A 890 9.81 -10.26 -9.87
C TYR A 890 9.80 -11.63 -10.57
N LEU A 891 9.53 -11.66 -11.89
CA LEU A 891 9.61 -12.86 -12.73
C LEU A 891 10.87 -12.86 -13.59
N GLU A 892 11.26 -11.70 -14.14
CA GLU A 892 12.39 -11.59 -15.07
C GLU A 892 13.26 -10.37 -14.74
N ILE A 893 14.58 -10.48 -14.99
CA ILE A 893 15.53 -9.36 -14.81
C ILE A 893 15.25 -8.31 -15.89
N VAL A 894 15.20 -7.03 -15.52
CA VAL A 894 15.02 -5.91 -16.46
C VAL A 894 16.12 -4.86 -16.25
N GLY A 895 16.98 -4.68 -17.24
CA GLY A 895 18.04 -3.66 -17.27
C GLY A 895 19.43 -4.15 -16.84
N GLY A 896 19.53 -5.34 -16.26
CA GLY A 896 20.78 -6.05 -16.04
C GLY A 896 21.81 -5.29 -15.19
N GLU A 897 23.06 -5.26 -15.67
CA GLU A 897 24.18 -4.69 -14.90
C GLU A 897 24.09 -3.17 -14.70
N VAL A 898 23.28 -2.45 -15.48
CA VAL A 898 23.13 -0.98 -15.37
C VAL A 898 22.49 -0.56 -14.05
N PHE A 899 21.66 -1.42 -13.44
CA PHE A 899 21.02 -1.19 -12.13
C PHE A 899 21.56 -2.10 -11.02
N LYS A 900 22.73 -2.73 -11.26
CA LYS A 900 23.37 -3.68 -10.33
C LYS A 900 23.56 -3.08 -8.94
N ASP A 901 24.00 -1.82 -8.88
CA ASP A 901 24.36 -1.14 -7.62
C ASP A 901 23.24 -0.26 -7.04
N THR A 902 22.11 -0.11 -7.75
CA THR A 902 20.95 0.70 -7.33
C THR A 902 19.73 -0.13 -6.92
N GLY A 903 19.77 -1.45 -7.12
CA GLY A 903 18.74 -2.39 -6.66
C GLY A 903 17.45 -2.41 -7.50
N TYR A 904 17.35 -1.58 -8.53
CA TYR A 904 16.21 -1.56 -9.45
C TYR A 904 16.30 -2.72 -10.46
N GLY A 905 15.17 -3.22 -10.97
CA GLY A 905 15.15 -4.21 -12.06
C GLY A 905 15.66 -5.63 -11.75
N ARG A 906 16.11 -5.89 -10.52
CA ARG A 906 16.51 -7.23 -10.04
C ARG A 906 15.29 -7.98 -9.47
N PRO A 907 15.04 -9.24 -9.86
CA PRO A 907 14.14 -10.12 -9.13
C PRO A 907 14.69 -10.40 -7.73
N LEU A 908 13.81 -10.33 -6.72
CA LEU A 908 13.98 -10.87 -5.35
C LEU A 908 15.44 -11.00 -4.90
N GLN A 909 16.11 -9.87 -4.69
CA GLN A 909 17.49 -9.87 -4.26
C GLN A 909 17.56 -10.26 -2.78
N LEU A 910 17.75 -11.56 -2.53
CA LEU A 910 18.08 -12.12 -1.23
C LEU A 910 19.44 -11.52 -0.77
N LEU A 911 19.46 -10.73 0.30
CA LEU A 911 20.67 -10.05 0.75
C LEU A 911 21.83 -11.02 1.08
N PRO A 912 23.07 -10.72 0.63
CA PRO A 912 24.23 -11.57 0.93
C PRO A 912 24.78 -11.31 2.34
N ARG A 913 24.27 -12.07 3.32
CA ARG A 913 24.78 -12.26 4.70
C ARG A 913 25.10 -11.00 5.52
#